data_AF-A0A2V6AIQ5-F1
#
_entry.id   AF-A0A2V6AIQ5-F1
#
_cell.length_a   1.000
_cell.length_b   1.000
_cell.length_c   1.000
_cell.angle_alpha   90.00
_cell.angle_beta   90.00
_cell.angle_gamma   90.00
#
_symmetry.space_group_name_H-M   'P 1'
#
loop_
_entity.id
_entity.type
_entity.pdbx_description
1 polymer ?
#
loop_
_entity_poly.entity_id
_entity_poly.type
_entity_poly.pdbx_seq_one_letter_code
_entity_poly.pdbx_strand_id
1 'polypeptide(L)'
;MATIHDEIDNYLAADLHGELLEDERSALHTHLVECAACRKAHQETKAMNKILEETLAQEKPDPAFEQRMLSSFRSRIPQRRSGFPGSPRDESVRLADWIVDLMRLRAVQFTAVAAILVALVQMGRMITGENTTALRPRERYAREQPVAQPSQLPPSQTGQSGALAKSDELTAGKPEDLVHEAPPPAPPEARSKFHEEVKASPTTVAPAKVAQAEASGRQGFVASPEIANAQEAEPKQPETPAPTLANRKLIRNAAVQLEIISFDDAVQKITTLANEERGYVATTNSEKQANGKLRGQVVVKVLPESLDRFLQKVRGLGELKNQTLGTEDVTKAYFDTDARLKNAHVMEQRLIDMLKTKTGKVSDLLQVEKELGRVREEIEKMQGELKYWDSQVQFATVTISLAEKDMEEPARFLLKERAQLALYAPDVEKIYNDVKGLGSPKVQITNAQLNRDYSGRVSARMSMLIAPEESDAVIGKVKGTGRVENFQVQTERIAQGGSGISENAKTKRDKVELNITISREEQEQAFQQTTLRIRTASVDKRGKELRALAEKEGGRVRSSTFNRDPDGREIADVSLRVPMKNYPALMESLNSLGKVENVSVQRQDRTDAQIDETNAPADISIQVYSQGNIVSQESGLFATLRRTLTQSAGAIMWSLRMIGVAVAFLAPWTIALVVVIWITRRVIRARQSR
;
A
#
# COMPACT_ATOMS: atom_id res chain seq x y z
N MET A 1 -1.38 -1.34 36.50
CA MET A 1 -1.26 0.06 36.06
C MET A 1 0.05 0.15 35.32
N ALA A 2 0.10 0.76 34.13
CA ALA A 2 1.37 1.16 33.54
C ALA A 2 2.01 2.24 34.42
N THR A 3 3.34 2.38 34.37
CA THR A 3 4.01 3.51 35.01
C THR A 3 4.10 4.67 34.01
N ILE A 4 4.24 5.90 34.51
CA ILE A 4 4.43 7.10 33.66
C ILE A 4 5.68 6.96 32.77
N HIS A 5 6.63 6.09 33.15
CA HIS A 5 7.81 5.76 32.37
C HIS A 5 7.50 4.89 31.12
N ASP A 6 6.52 3.99 31.22
CA ASP A 6 6.13 3.06 30.13
C ASP A 6 5.30 3.75 29.04
N GLU A 7 4.56 4.79 29.40
CA GLU A 7 3.67 5.56 28.52
C GLU A 7 4.12 7.02 28.35
N ILE A 8 5.41 7.30 28.60
CA ILE A 8 5.94 8.67 28.70
C ILE A 8 5.62 9.53 27.47
N ASP A 9 5.74 8.98 26.25
CA ASP A 9 5.47 9.72 25.01
C ASP A 9 4.01 10.23 24.92
N ASN A 10 3.05 9.46 25.46
CA ASN A 10 1.64 9.89 25.53
C ASN A 10 1.47 11.07 26.48
N TYR A 11 2.09 11.00 27.67
CA TYR A 11 2.06 12.08 28.66
C TYR A 11 2.76 13.35 28.17
N LEU A 12 3.86 13.21 27.42
CA LEU A 12 4.57 14.35 26.83
C LEU A 12 3.79 15.01 25.69
N ALA A 13 3.07 14.22 24.87
CA ALA A 13 2.15 14.75 23.85
C ALA A 13 0.97 15.50 24.50
N ALA A 14 0.38 14.94 25.55
CA ALA A 14 -0.73 15.57 26.27
C ALA A 14 -0.32 16.86 27.02
N ASP A 15 0.89 16.97 27.59
CA ASP A 15 1.38 18.25 28.17
C ASP A 15 1.63 19.32 27.09
N LEU A 16 2.02 18.92 25.87
CA LEU A 16 2.22 19.85 24.74
C LEU A 16 0.91 20.45 24.23
N HIS A 17 -0.16 19.66 24.18
CA HIS A 17 -1.48 20.12 23.73
C HIS A 17 -2.39 20.64 24.86
N GLY A 18 -1.97 20.48 26.13
CA GLY A 18 -2.73 20.93 27.30
C GLY A 18 -3.90 20.01 27.66
N GLU A 19 -3.82 18.73 27.30
CA GLU A 19 -4.90 17.74 27.43
C GLU A 19 -4.84 16.93 28.74
N LEU A 20 -3.73 17.03 29.50
CA LEU A 20 -3.59 16.40 30.82
C LEU A 20 -4.52 17.05 31.87
N LEU A 21 -5.11 16.24 32.72
CA LEU A 21 -5.77 16.72 33.94
C LEU A 21 -4.74 17.23 34.97
N GLU A 22 -5.18 18.11 35.88
CA GLU A 22 -4.32 18.74 36.90
C GLU A 22 -3.53 17.70 37.73
N ASP A 23 -4.19 16.61 38.13
CA ASP A 23 -3.60 15.50 38.88
C ASP A 23 -2.50 14.79 38.06
N GLU A 24 -2.79 14.46 36.79
CA GLU A 24 -1.85 13.81 35.87
C GLU A 24 -0.64 14.69 35.57
N ARG A 25 -0.87 16.00 35.44
CA ARG A 25 0.17 17.01 35.26
C ARG A 25 1.08 17.10 36.47
N SER A 26 0.53 17.02 37.68
CA SER A 26 1.31 16.99 38.93
C SER A 26 2.15 15.71 39.04
N ALA A 27 1.60 14.56 38.62
CA ALA A 27 2.28 13.28 38.62
C ALA A 27 3.41 13.23 37.57
N LEU A 28 3.16 13.75 36.35
CA LEU A 28 4.18 13.91 35.32
C LEU A 28 5.30 14.85 35.78
N HIS A 29 4.97 16.01 36.37
CA HIS A 29 5.99 16.95 36.87
C HIS A 29 6.88 16.30 37.94
N THR A 30 6.28 15.56 38.88
CA THR A 30 7.01 14.78 39.89
C THR A 30 7.93 13.74 39.22
N HIS A 31 7.42 12.97 38.26
CA HIS A 31 8.21 11.97 37.54
C HIS A 31 9.37 12.58 36.73
N LEU A 32 9.21 13.79 36.18
CA LEU A 32 10.27 14.51 35.46
C LEU A 32 11.36 15.06 36.42
N VAL A 33 11.06 15.26 37.70
CA VAL A 33 12.07 15.57 38.74
C VAL A 33 12.88 14.32 39.12
N GLU A 34 12.26 13.14 39.10
CA GLU A 34 12.90 11.87 39.47
C GLU A 34 13.67 11.22 38.30
N CYS A 35 13.11 11.24 37.08
CA CYS A 35 13.69 10.56 35.91
C CYS A 35 14.39 11.52 34.94
N ALA A 36 15.73 11.46 34.91
CA ALA A 36 16.54 12.26 33.99
C ALA A 36 16.30 11.93 32.49
N ALA A 37 15.96 10.68 32.17
CA ALA A 37 15.66 10.26 30.80
C ALA A 37 14.37 10.90 30.27
N CYS A 38 13.27 10.81 31.04
CA CYS A 38 12.00 11.44 30.71
C CYS A 38 12.12 12.98 30.63
N ARG A 39 12.95 13.60 31.48
CA ARG A 39 13.26 15.03 31.41
C ARG A 39 13.93 15.43 30.10
N LYS A 40 14.88 14.62 29.61
CA LYS A 40 15.53 14.84 28.31
C LYS A 40 14.53 14.69 27.17
N ALA A 41 13.68 13.65 27.21
CA ALA A 41 12.60 13.48 26.23
C ALA A 41 11.67 14.70 26.19
N HIS A 42 11.18 15.22 27.33
CA HIS A 42 10.33 16.42 27.39
C HIS A 42 10.97 17.66 26.76
N GLN A 43 12.28 17.83 26.95
CA GLN A 43 13.04 18.92 26.32
C GLN A 43 13.16 18.73 24.80
N GLU A 44 13.36 17.49 24.33
CA GLU A 44 13.44 17.15 22.91
C GLU A 44 12.07 17.31 22.21
N THR A 45 10.96 16.86 22.82
CA THR A 45 9.61 17.06 22.25
C THR A 45 9.22 18.54 22.24
N LYS A 46 9.57 19.33 23.28
CA LYS A 46 9.34 20.79 23.29
C LYS A 46 10.18 21.54 22.26
N ALA A 47 11.44 21.15 22.06
CA ALA A 47 12.27 21.72 21.00
C ALA A 47 11.73 21.36 19.60
N MET A 48 11.31 20.10 19.39
CA MET A 48 10.74 19.65 18.12
C MET A 48 9.41 20.34 17.80
N ASN A 49 8.48 20.44 18.75
CA ASN A 49 7.21 21.15 18.51
C ASN A 49 7.46 22.63 18.21
N LYS A 50 8.37 23.28 18.94
CA LYS A 50 8.75 24.67 18.66
C LYS A 50 9.30 24.85 17.23
N ILE A 51 10.15 23.94 16.75
CA ILE A 51 10.68 23.97 15.37
C ILE A 51 9.55 23.77 14.35
N LEU A 52 8.60 22.87 14.61
CA LEU A 52 7.43 22.66 13.76
C LEU A 52 6.54 23.92 13.72
N GLU A 53 6.28 24.56 14.86
CA GLU A 53 5.54 25.82 14.93
C GLU A 53 6.26 26.95 14.18
N GLU A 54 7.57 27.16 14.40
CA GLU A 54 8.35 28.21 13.73
C GLU A 54 8.46 27.97 12.21
N THR A 55 8.50 26.70 11.76
CA THR A 55 8.55 26.35 10.33
C THR A 55 7.18 26.46 9.65
N LEU A 56 6.13 25.93 10.27
CA LEU A 56 4.78 25.82 9.69
C LEU A 56 3.88 27.03 9.99
N ALA A 57 4.33 27.99 10.80
CA ALA A 57 3.60 29.25 11.03
C ALA A 57 3.29 30.02 9.74
N GLN A 58 4.13 29.88 8.71
CA GLN A 58 3.94 30.52 7.40
C GLN A 58 2.91 29.77 6.50
N GLU A 59 2.59 28.51 6.80
CA GLU A 59 1.58 27.71 6.09
C GLU A 59 0.21 27.70 6.79
N LYS A 60 0.01 28.48 7.87
CA LYS A 60 -1.31 28.62 8.49
C LYS A 60 -2.32 29.13 7.44
N PRO A 61 -3.39 28.37 7.14
CA PRO A 61 -4.27 28.71 6.04
C PRO A 61 -5.05 30.01 6.33
N ASP A 62 -5.31 30.78 5.26
CA ASP A 62 -6.12 32.00 5.31
C ASP A 62 -7.41 31.79 6.11
N PRO A 63 -7.84 32.71 7.00
CA PRO A 63 -9.01 32.52 7.87
C PRO A 63 -10.33 32.25 7.12
N ALA A 64 -10.46 32.54 5.83
CA ALA A 64 -11.62 32.10 5.04
C ALA A 64 -11.60 30.59 4.69
N PHE A 65 -10.50 29.85 4.96
CA PHE A 65 -10.38 28.40 4.76
C PHE A 65 -11.33 27.60 5.66
N GLU A 66 -11.44 27.93 6.94
CA GLU A 66 -12.39 27.28 7.84
C GLU A 66 -13.84 27.49 7.37
N GLN A 67 -14.15 28.70 6.88
CA GLN A 67 -15.48 29.01 6.33
C GLN A 67 -15.78 28.18 5.06
N ARG A 68 -14.78 28.00 4.18
CA ARG A 68 -14.86 27.09 3.02
C ARG A 68 -15.05 25.62 3.45
N MET A 69 -14.36 25.17 4.51
CA MET A 69 -14.51 23.80 5.00
C MET A 69 -15.89 23.57 5.65
N LEU A 70 -16.31 24.46 6.55
CA LEU A 70 -17.59 24.39 7.26
C LEU A 70 -18.80 24.50 6.33
N SER A 71 -18.74 25.35 5.29
CA SER A 71 -19.78 25.39 4.26
C SER A 71 -19.84 24.11 3.45
N SER A 72 -18.70 23.51 3.08
CA SER A 72 -18.64 22.21 2.39
C SER A 72 -19.17 21.02 3.23
N PHE A 73 -19.12 21.13 4.56
CA PHE A 73 -19.66 20.13 5.47
C PHE A 73 -21.16 20.31 5.68
N ARG A 74 -21.63 21.55 5.86
CA ARG A 74 -23.06 21.91 5.96
C ARG A 74 -23.83 21.56 4.68
N SER A 75 -23.23 21.65 3.50
CA SER A 75 -23.89 21.28 2.24
C SER A 75 -24.03 19.77 2.02
N ARG A 76 -23.32 18.93 2.77
CA ARG A 76 -23.45 17.45 2.70
C ARG A 76 -24.52 16.86 3.64
N ILE A 77 -25.09 17.67 4.53
CA ILE A 77 -26.15 17.23 5.45
C ILE A 77 -27.52 17.68 4.90
N PRO A 78 -28.34 16.79 4.31
CA PRO A 78 -29.65 17.16 3.82
C PRO A 78 -30.56 17.56 5.00
N GLN A 79 -31.00 18.82 5.01
CA GLN A 79 -31.89 19.31 6.07
C GLN A 79 -33.24 18.60 6.01
N ARG A 80 -33.62 17.90 7.09
CA ARG A 80 -34.98 17.40 7.29
C ARG A 80 -35.95 18.58 7.38
N ARG A 81 -36.65 18.87 6.29
CA ARG A 81 -37.68 19.91 6.22
C ARG A 81 -38.94 19.44 6.95
N SER A 82 -39.42 20.22 7.91
CA SER A 82 -40.56 19.87 8.76
C SER A 82 -41.89 20.48 8.28
N GLY A 83 -42.96 19.68 8.31
CA GLY A 83 -44.36 20.13 8.28
C GLY A 83 -45.01 20.27 6.89
N PHE A 84 -45.97 19.39 6.58
CA PHE A 84 -47.42 19.64 6.75
C PHE A 84 -48.20 18.30 6.64
N PRO A 85 -49.46 18.19 7.10
CA PRO A 85 -50.14 16.89 7.28
C PRO A 85 -51.10 16.51 6.13
N GLY A 86 -51.16 15.22 5.78
CA GLY A 86 -52.22 14.69 4.91
C GLY A 86 -52.01 13.26 4.38
N SER A 87 -53.07 12.43 4.48
CA SER A 87 -53.23 11.06 3.94
C SER A 87 -52.40 9.91 4.56
N PRO A 88 -52.89 8.63 4.53
CA PRO A 88 -52.23 7.48 5.18
C PRO A 88 -51.74 6.37 4.22
N ARG A 89 -50.50 5.89 4.44
CA ARG A 89 -49.81 4.62 4.06
C ARG A 89 -48.29 4.91 4.13
N ASP A 90 -47.40 4.16 4.80
CA ASP A 90 -47.21 2.71 4.82
C ASP A 90 -46.52 2.20 6.11
N GLU A 91 -46.60 0.88 6.35
CA GLU A 91 -46.01 0.19 7.51
C GLU A 91 -44.56 -0.28 7.25
N SER A 92 -43.56 0.58 7.46
CA SER A 92 -42.14 0.20 7.26
C SER A 92 -41.13 0.74 8.29
N VAL A 93 -41.56 1.51 9.30
CA VAL A 93 -40.66 2.11 10.31
C VAL A 93 -41.08 1.75 11.74
N ARG A 94 -41.02 0.45 12.08
CA ARG A 94 -41.18 -0.08 13.46
C ARG A 94 -40.21 -1.21 13.83
N LEU A 95 -39.16 -1.44 13.05
CA LEU A 95 -38.18 -2.52 13.27
C LEU A 95 -36.82 -2.07 13.82
N ALA A 96 -36.54 -0.76 13.89
CA ALA A 96 -35.26 -0.24 14.38
C ALA A 96 -35.15 -0.25 15.91
N ASP A 97 -36.19 0.23 16.61
CA ASP A 97 -36.13 0.43 18.07
C ASP A 97 -36.11 -0.90 18.86
N TRP A 98 -36.72 -1.97 18.31
CA TRP A 98 -36.87 -3.25 19.02
C TRP A 98 -35.56 -4.03 19.20
N ILE A 99 -34.51 -3.71 18.42
CA ILE A 99 -33.19 -4.35 18.51
C ILE A 99 -32.40 -3.83 19.71
N VAL A 100 -32.64 -2.58 20.15
CA VAL A 100 -31.88 -1.93 21.23
C VAL A 100 -32.35 -2.42 22.61
N ASP A 101 -33.66 -2.54 22.83
CA ASP A 101 -34.21 -3.01 24.12
C ASP A 101 -33.99 -4.50 24.36
N LEU A 102 -33.89 -5.33 23.31
CA LEU A 102 -33.72 -6.78 23.44
C LEU A 102 -32.39 -7.18 24.13
N MET A 103 -31.39 -6.29 24.14
CA MET A 103 -30.11 -6.51 24.84
C MET A 103 -30.14 -6.18 26.34
N ARG A 104 -31.20 -5.55 26.87
CA ARG A 104 -31.29 -5.20 28.31
C ARG A 104 -31.90 -6.27 29.22
N LEU A 105 -32.34 -7.41 28.67
CA LEU A 105 -33.18 -8.39 29.39
C LEU A 105 -32.66 -9.85 29.36
N ARG A 106 -31.34 -10.06 29.52
CA ARG A 106 -30.74 -11.39 29.81
C ARG A 106 -29.66 -11.39 30.89
N ALA A 107 -29.94 -10.73 32.02
CA ALA A 107 -29.35 -11.08 33.30
C ALA A 107 -30.33 -11.96 34.09
N VAL A 108 -29.82 -12.85 34.96
CA VAL A 108 -30.58 -13.89 35.70
C VAL A 108 -31.01 -15.10 34.82
N GLN A 109 -31.18 -16.27 35.45
CA GLN A 109 -31.60 -17.58 34.88
C GLN A 109 -30.59 -18.38 34.03
N PHE A 110 -29.42 -18.75 34.58
CA PHE A 110 -28.69 -19.97 34.14
C PHE A 110 -27.94 -20.76 35.24
N THR A 111 -28.11 -20.42 36.52
CA THR A 111 -27.36 -21.04 37.65
C THR A 111 -27.84 -22.45 38.07
N ALA A 112 -29.07 -22.86 37.71
CA ALA A 112 -29.66 -24.11 38.20
C ALA A 112 -29.16 -25.39 37.49
N VAL A 113 -28.79 -25.31 36.20
CA VAL A 113 -28.48 -26.51 35.38
C VAL A 113 -27.06 -27.04 35.65
N ALA A 114 -26.11 -26.15 35.93
CA ALA A 114 -24.72 -26.54 36.17
C ALA A 114 -24.54 -27.43 37.41
N ALA A 115 -25.29 -27.17 38.49
CA ALA A 115 -25.22 -27.94 39.73
C ALA A 115 -25.63 -29.41 39.54
N ILE A 116 -26.66 -29.68 38.73
CA ILE A 116 -27.17 -31.02 38.46
C ILE A 116 -26.18 -31.82 37.62
N LEU A 117 -25.53 -31.18 36.63
CA LEU A 117 -24.48 -31.82 35.83
C LEU A 117 -23.21 -32.11 36.66
N VAL A 118 -22.82 -31.21 37.57
CA VAL A 118 -21.69 -31.46 38.48
C VAL A 118 -21.98 -32.63 39.43
N ALA A 119 -23.20 -32.74 39.95
CA ALA A 119 -23.60 -33.87 40.80
C ALA A 119 -23.49 -35.22 40.05
N LEU A 120 -23.98 -35.30 38.79
CA LEU A 120 -23.86 -36.50 37.96
C LEU A 120 -22.41 -36.86 37.64
N VAL A 121 -21.55 -35.87 37.38
CA VAL A 121 -20.10 -36.09 37.13
C VAL A 121 -19.36 -36.55 38.39
N GLN A 122 -19.75 -36.07 39.58
CA GLN A 122 -19.20 -36.56 40.85
C GLN A 122 -19.67 -38.00 41.16
N MET A 123 -20.94 -38.33 40.86
CA MET A 123 -21.48 -39.69 40.98
C MET A 123 -20.66 -40.69 40.14
N GLY A 124 -20.32 -40.32 38.89
CA GLY A 124 -19.45 -41.12 38.03
C GLY A 124 -18.03 -41.32 38.60
N ARG A 125 -17.41 -40.25 39.10
CA ARG A 125 -16.06 -40.31 39.73
C ARG A 125 -16.01 -41.13 41.02
N MET A 126 -17.14 -41.39 41.67
CA MET A 126 -17.20 -42.27 42.84
C MET A 126 -17.24 -43.77 42.46
N ILE A 127 -17.52 -44.09 41.19
CA ILE A 127 -17.56 -45.45 40.65
C ILE A 127 -16.22 -45.83 39.97
N THR A 128 -15.53 -44.86 39.35
CA THR A 128 -14.19 -45.05 38.75
C THR A 128 -13.10 -44.40 39.61
N GLY A 129 -12.60 -45.16 40.59
CA GLY A 129 -11.68 -44.66 41.62
C GLY A 129 -10.24 -44.37 41.16
N GLU A 130 -10.03 -43.24 40.49
CA GLU A 130 -8.69 -42.69 40.21
C GLU A 130 -8.43 -41.42 41.03
N ASN A 131 -7.63 -41.56 42.09
CA ASN A 131 -7.19 -40.43 42.92
C ASN A 131 -6.04 -39.67 42.25
N THR A 132 -6.25 -38.37 42.03
CA THR A 132 -5.25 -37.45 41.47
C THR A 132 -4.22 -37.00 42.51
N THR A 133 -2.94 -36.95 42.12
CA THR A 133 -1.93 -36.12 42.82
C THR A 133 -1.75 -34.78 42.12
N ALA A 134 -2.22 -33.73 42.78
CA ALA A 134 -1.97 -32.31 42.55
C ALA A 134 -0.46 -31.94 42.72
N LEU A 135 0.10 -30.78 42.34
CA LEU A 135 -0.23 -29.60 41.48
C LEU A 135 1.11 -28.80 41.29
N ARG A 136 1.28 -27.57 40.75
CA ARG A 136 0.33 -26.51 40.36
C ARG A 136 0.62 -25.93 38.93
N PRO A 137 0.78 -24.63 38.58
CA PRO A 137 0.45 -24.17 37.21
C PRO A 137 1.62 -23.59 36.38
N ARG A 138 1.31 -23.33 35.10
CA ARG A 138 1.81 -22.17 34.34
C ARG A 138 0.63 -21.63 33.53
N GLU A 139 0.32 -20.34 33.64
CA GLU A 139 -0.86 -19.75 33.00
C GLU A 139 -0.65 -19.46 31.51
N ARG A 140 -1.76 -19.34 30.78
CA ARG A 140 -1.85 -18.87 29.39
C ARG A 140 -3.01 -17.89 29.28
N TYR A 141 -2.83 -16.82 28.52
CA TYR A 141 -3.71 -16.45 27.40
C TYR A 141 -2.75 -16.08 26.24
N ALA A 142 -2.79 -16.65 25.03
CA ALA A 142 -3.89 -16.93 24.09
C ALA A 142 -4.27 -15.69 23.24
N ARG A 143 -4.17 -15.84 21.92
CA ARG A 143 -4.74 -14.96 20.89
C ARG A 143 -4.95 -15.78 19.61
N GLU A 144 -5.95 -15.45 18.81
CA GLU A 144 -6.46 -16.30 17.73
C GLU A 144 -5.65 -16.28 16.42
N GLN A 145 -5.90 -17.28 15.58
CA GLN A 145 -5.63 -17.29 14.14
C GLN A 145 -6.96 -17.33 13.38
N PRO A 146 -7.00 -16.75 12.16
CA PRO A 146 -7.72 -17.44 11.08
C PRO A 146 -7.04 -17.29 9.71
N VAL A 147 -6.50 -18.38 9.16
CA VAL A 147 -6.32 -18.59 7.71
C VAL A 147 -6.62 -20.05 7.40
N ALA A 148 -7.35 -20.33 6.32
CA ALA A 148 -7.75 -21.67 5.93
C ALA A 148 -6.74 -22.34 4.96
N GLN A 149 -6.77 -23.68 4.90
CA GLN A 149 -6.11 -24.49 3.86
C GLN A 149 -7.18 -25.29 3.09
N PRO A 150 -7.09 -25.40 1.75
CA PRO A 150 -7.93 -26.30 0.97
C PRO A 150 -7.42 -27.76 1.07
N SER A 151 -8.35 -28.71 1.10
CA SER A 151 -8.07 -30.14 1.30
C SER A 151 -7.47 -30.83 0.08
N GLN A 152 -6.58 -31.81 0.31
CA GLN A 152 -6.13 -32.75 -0.72
C GLN A 152 -7.13 -33.91 -0.90
N LEU A 153 -7.30 -34.38 -2.13
CA LEU A 153 -8.06 -35.58 -2.49
C LEU A 153 -7.11 -36.78 -2.70
N PRO A 154 -7.56 -38.03 -2.43
CA PRO A 154 -6.75 -39.23 -2.62
C PRO A 154 -6.67 -39.66 -4.10
N PRO A 155 -5.62 -40.41 -4.50
CA PRO A 155 -5.43 -40.85 -5.89
C PRO A 155 -6.31 -42.04 -6.26
N SER A 156 -6.82 -42.06 -7.50
CA SER A 156 -7.43 -43.22 -8.14
C SER A 156 -6.37 -44.10 -8.81
N GLN A 157 -6.60 -45.42 -8.83
CA GLN A 157 -5.81 -46.37 -9.61
C GLN A 157 -6.55 -46.77 -10.89
N THR A 158 -5.87 -46.65 -12.02
CA THR A 158 -6.04 -47.50 -13.21
C THR A 158 -4.71 -47.52 -13.95
N GLY A 159 -4.27 -48.68 -14.42
CA GLY A 159 -3.02 -48.83 -15.17
C GLY A 159 -3.24 -49.59 -16.46
N GLN A 160 -2.28 -49.48 -17.38
CA GLN A 160 -2.10 -50.41 -18.50
C GLN A 160 -0.62 -50.49 -18.92
N SER A 161 -0.29 -51.52 -19.69
CA SER A 161 1.08 -52.05 -19.82
C SER A 161 1.70 -51.83 -21.20
N GLY A 162 3.02 -51.69 -21.24
CA GLY A 162 3.85 -51.63 -22.45
C GLY A 162 5.30 -51.34 -22.06
N ALA A 163 6.11 -52.35 -21.69
CA ALA A 163 6.82 -53.29 -22.58
C ALA A 163 8.09 -52.67 -23.19
N LEU A 164 9.22 -53.38 -23.06
CA LEU A 164 10.55 -52.86 -23.42
C LEU A 164 10.83 -52.95 -24.94
N ALA A 165 11.59 -51.98 -25.43
CA ALA A 165 12.43 -52.10 -26.63
C ALA A 165 13.83 -51.54 -26.30
N LYS A 166 14.87 -52.03 -26.99
CA LYS A 166 16.28 -51.77 -26.62
C LYS A 166 17.19 -51.69 -27.86
N SER A 167 17.84 -50.54 -28.03
CA SER A 167 19.09 -50.32 -28.79
C SER A 167 19.55 -48.89 -28.46
N ASP A 168 20.74 -48.58 -27.94
CA ASP A 168 22.12 -48.94 -28.31
C ASP A 168 22.67 -48.12 -29.51
N GLU A 169 23.77 -47.39 -29.26
CA GLU A 169 24.84 -46.92 -30.19
C GLU A 169 24.53 -45.94 -31.36
N LEU A 170 25.31 -44.91 -31.75
CA LEU A 170 26.56 -44.25 -31.34
C LEU A 170 26.85 -43.07 -32.31
N THR A 171 27.89 -42.26 -32.04
CA THR A 171 28.70 -41.42 -32.99
C THR A 171 28.10 -40.23 -33.76
N ALA A 172 28.37 -39.03 -33.21
CA ALA A 172 29.14 -37.91 -33.79
C ALA A 172 29.12 -37.62 -35.31
N GLY A 173 28.76 -36.36 -35.67
CA GLY A 173 29.03 -35.75 -36.98
C GLY A 173 28.83 -34.22 -36.98
N LYS A 174 29.84 -33.47 -37.45
CA LYS A 174 29.89 -32.02 -37.73
C LYS A 174 31.08 -31.83 -38.72
N PRO A 175 31.08 -30.94 -39.75
CA PRO A 175 30.51 -29.58 -39.77
C PRO A 175 29.77 -29.16 -41.07
N GLU A 176 29.59 -27.84 -41.18
CA GLU A 176 29.38 -27.00 -42.38
C GLU A 176 27.98 -26.58 -42.81
N ASP A 177 27.97 -25.37 -43.36
CA ASP A 177 26.86 -24.45 -43.58
C ASP A 177 25.94 -24.84 -44.74
N LEU A 178 24.72 -24.28 -44.76
CA LEU A 178 24.22 -23.56 -45.94
C LEU A 178 23.05 -22.62 -45.57
N VAL A 179 22.90 -21.55 -46.35
CA VAL A 179 21.88 -20.50 -46.17
C VAL A 179 20.68 -20.75 -47.07
N HIS A 180 19.46 -20.65 -46.53
CA HIS A 180 18.25 -20.33 -47.30
C HIS A 180 17.26 -19.50 -46.48
N GLU A 181 16.28 -18.90 -47.16
CA GLU A 181 15.65 -17.63 -46.78
C GLU A 181 14.10 -17.68 -46.81
N ALA A 182 13.46 -16.67 -46.21
CA ALA A 182 12.03 -16.32 -46.24
C ALA A 182 11.06 -17.17 -45.38
N PRO A 183 9.85 -16.67 -45.07
CA PRO A 183 9.52 -15.31 -44.62
C PRO A 183 8.64 -15.29 -43.32
N PRO A 184 8.48 -14.13 -42.64
CA PRO A 184 7.65 -14.03 -41.44
C PRO A 184 6.13 -13.98 -41.73
N PRO A 185 5.26 -14.47 -40.81
CA PRO A 185 3.80 -14.45 -40.97
C PRO A 185 3.16 -13.08 -40.63
N ALA A 186 2.08 -12.75 -41.34
CA ALA A 186 1.24 -11.57 -41.13
C ALA A 186 0.02 -11.88 -40.22
N PRO A 187 -0.65 -10.87 -39.62
CA PRO A 187 -1.66 -11.09 -38.57
C PRO A 187 -3.08 -11.42 -39.11
N PRO A 188 -3.95 -12.04 -38.28
CA PRO A 188 -5.34 -12.32 -38.65
C PRO A 188 -6.31 -11.21 -38.21
N GLU A 189 -7.17 -10.76 -39.12
CA GLU A 189 -8.40 -10.04 -38.78
C GLU A 189 -9.65 -10.94 -38.86
N ALA A 190 -10.62 -10.62 -37.99
CA ALA A 190 -12.06 -10.83 -38.10
C ALA A 190 -12.64 -12.17 -38.65
N ARG A 191 -13.40 -12.84 -37.78
CA ARG A 191 -14.68 -13.47 -38.16
C ARG A 191 -15.79 -13.05 -37.19
N SER A 192 -16.97 -12.74 -37.73
CA SER A 192 -18.16 -12.28 -36.99
C SER A 192 -19.37 -13.19 -37.24
N LYS A 193 -20.40 -13.04 -36.37
CA LYS A 193 -21.78 -13.60 -36.31
C LYS A 193 -22.13 -13.81 -34.82
N PHE A 194 -23.33 -13.64 -34.26
CA PHE A 194 -24.69 -13.28 -34.72
C PHE A 194 -25.54 -12.99 -33.43
N HIS A 195 -26.71 -12.31 -33.40
CA HIS A 195 -27.48 -11.46 -34.33
C HIS A 195 -28.61 -10.74 -33.53
N GLU A 196 -28.85 -9.42 -33.67
CA GLU A 196 -30.18 -8.83 -33.35
C GLU A 196 -30.46 -7.54 -34.18
N GLU A 197 -31.73 -7.13 -34.27
CA GLU A 197 -32.28 -6.07 -35.15
C GLU A 197 -32.69 -4.83 -34.30
N VAL A 198 -32.92 -3.61 -34.82
CA VAL A 198 -34.00 -3.15 -35.74
C VAL A 198 -33.67 -1.74 -36.31
N LYS A 199 -33.91 -1.54 -37.62
CA LYS A 199 -34.32 -0.32 -38.42
C LYS A 199 -34.02 1.12 -37.89
N ALA A 200 -33.71 2.14 -38.71
CA ALA A 200 -33.95 2.35 -40.16
C ALA A 200 -32.90 3.27 -40.84
N SER A 201 -32.94 3.37 -42.18
CA SER A 201 -31.92 4.00 -43.05
C SER A 201 -32.11 5.50 -43.35
N PRO A 202 -31.06 6.15 -43.91
CA PRO A 202 -31.21 7.06 -45.06
C PRO A 202 -30.32 6.65 -46.27
N THR A 203 -30.53 7.28 -47.42
CA THR A 203 -29.85 6.97 -48.71
C THR A 203 -29.24 8.22 -49.38
N THR A 204 -28.03 8.01 -49.92
CA THR A 204 -27.29 8.62 -51.06
C THR A 204 -28.10 9.56 -52.03
N VAL A 205 -27.55 10.54 -52.78
CA VAL A 205 -26.20 10.74 -53.42
C VAL A 205 -25.80 12.25 -53.51
N ALA A 206 -24.55 12.52 -53.89
CA ALA A 206 -23.89 13.84 -54.08
C ALA A 206 -24.23 14.59 -55.41
N PRO A 207 -23.81 15.87 -55.61
CA PRO A 207 -24.33 16.77 -56.67
C PRO A 207 -23.40 17.05 -57.88
N ALA A 208 -23.93 17.73 -58.92
CA ALA A 208 -23.21 18.28 -60.08
C ALA A 208 -23.78 19.66 -60.53
N LYS A 209 -23.19 20.32 -61.55
CA LYS A 209 -23.25 21.80 -61.77
C LYS A 209 -23.14 22.21 -63.27
N VAL A 210 -23.56 23.45 -63.60
CA VAL A 210 -23.14 24.36 -64.73
C VAL A 210 -24.11 24.56 -65.94
N ALA A 211 -24.58 25.83 -66.11
CA ALA A 211 -24.96 26.59 -67.35
C ALA A 211 -26.08 26.01 -68.30
N GLN A 212 -26.67 26.67 -69.32
CA GLN A 212 -26.71 28.04 -69.93
C GLN A 212 -28.01 28.14 -70.83
N ALA A 213 -28.45 29.17 -71.61
CA ALA A 213 -28.08 30.56 -71.97
C ALA A 213 -29.31 31.33 -72.56
N GLU A 214 -29.17 32.65 -72.85
CA GLU A 214 -29.84 33.44 -73.95
C GLU A 214 -31.41 33.60 -73.98
N ALA A 215 -32.06 34.60 -74.62
CA ALA A 215 -31.69 35.96 -75.13
C ALA A 215 -32.97 36.80 -75.49
N SER A 216 -32.82 38.12 -75.74
CA SER A 216 -33.88 39.10 -76.16
C SER A 216 -34.93 39.43 -75.08
N GLY A 217 -35.60 40.59 -74.95
CA GLY A 217 -35.70 41.91 -75.64
C GLY A 217 -37.05 42.56 -75.20
N ARG A 218 -37.33 43.88 -75.19
CA ARG A 218 -36.68 45.09 -75.72
C ARG A 218 -37.34 46.38 -75.14
N GLN A 219 -36.53 47.36 -74.69
CA GLN A 219 -36.76 48.84 -74.56
C GLN A 219 -38.08 49.44 -74.01
N GLY A 220 -37.98 50.38 -73.04
CA GLY A 220 -39.02 51.35 -72.62
C GLY A 220 -38.54 52.27 -71.47
N PHE A 221 -38.99 53.53 -71.36
CA PHE A 221 -38.42 54.52 -70.43
C PHE A 221 -39.42 55.61 -69.96
N VAL A 222 -39.17 56.18 -68.76
CA VAL A 222 -39.74 57.38 -68.06
C VAL A 222 -41.23 57.51 -67.68
N ALA A 223 -41.40 58.18 -66.52
CA ALA A 223 -42.46 59.11 -66.10
C ALA A 223 -43.62 58.64 -65.18
N SER A 224 -43.66 59.25 -63.99
CA SER A 224 -44.81 59.44 -63.07
C SER A 224 -45.71 60.61 -63.56
N PRO A 225 -46.87 60.98 -62.93
CA PRO A 225 -47.36 60.60 -61.59
C PRO A 225 -48.90 60.36 -61.49
N GLU A 226 -49.40 60.40 -60.23
CA GLU A 226 -50.68 61.01 -59.80
C GLU A 226 -51.81 60.12 -59.16
N ILE A 227 -51.70 59.95 -57.84
CA ILE A 227 -52.72 60.18 -56.78
C ILE A 227 -54.11 59.48 -56.81
N ALA A 228 -54.40 58.79 -55.69
CA ALA A 228 -55.72 58.40 -55.13
C ALA A 228 -56.55 57.33 -55.87
N ASN A 229 -57.47 56.59 -55.21
CA ASN A 229 -58.04 56.78 -53.87
C ASN A 229 -58.03 55.50 -53.01
N ALA A 230 -58.39 55.65 -51.73
CA ALA A 230 -58.20 54.67 -50.65
C ALA A 230 -59.21 53.50 -50.63
N GLN A 231 -58.84 52.46 -49.86
CA GLN A 231 -59.78 51.64 -49.11
C GLN A 231 -59.23 51.44 -47.67
N GLU A 232 -60.13 51.24 -46.71
CA GLU A 232 -59.91 51.42 -45.27
C GLU A 232 -58.72 50.63 -44.68
N ALA A 233 -58.06 51.19 -43.65
CA ALA A 233 -56.94 50.56 -42.96
C ALA A 233 -57.35 49.96 -41.60
N GLU A 234 -56.97 48.71 -41.34
CA GLU A 234 -56.89 48.20 -39.96
C GLU A 234 -55.80 48.96 -39.17
N PRO A 235 -55.99 49.15 -37.85
CA PRO A 235 -55.03 49.90 -37.04
C PRO A 235 -53.74 49.10 -36.84
N LYS A 236 -52.71 49.42 -37.65
CA LYS A 236 -51.33 48.98 -37.38
C LYS A 236 -50.95 49.31 -35.93
N GLN A 237 -50.47 48.30 -35.22
CA GLN A 237 -49.78 48.49 -33.94
C GLN A 237 -48.59 49.45 -34.16
N PRO A 238 -48.30 50.36 -33.21
CA PRO A 238 -47.16 51.26 -33.35
C PRO A 238 -45.86 50.45 -33.36
N GLU A 239 -45.10 50.57 -34.44
CA GLU A 239 -43.77 49.98 -34.57
C GLU A 239 -42.83 50.67 -33.55
N THR A 240 -42.65 50.03 -32.39
CA THR A 240 -41.76 50.51 -31.33
C THR A 240 -40.35 50.70 -31.90
N PRO A 241 -39.76 51.93 -31.83
CA PRO A 241 -38.42 52.17 -32.34
C PRO A 241 -37.41 51.20 -31.72
N ALA A 242 -36.62 50.54 -32.57
CA ALA A 242 -35.60 49.60 -32.09
C ALA A 242 -34.63 50.33 -31.14
N PRO A 243 -34.50 49.90 -29.86
CA PRO A 243 -33.73 50.64 -28.88
C PRO A 243 -32.25 50.71 -29.30
N THR A 244 -31.71 51.92 -29.28
CA THR A 244 -30.40 52.28 -29.81
C THR A 244 -29.29 51.41 -29.21
N LEU A 245 -28.40 50.88 -30.08
CA LEU A 245 -27.26 50.04 -29.67
C LEU A 245 -26.33 50.69 -28.63
N ALA A 246 -26.34 52.03 -28.55
CA ALA A 246 -25.49 52.85 -27.68
C ALA A 246 -25.66 52.64 -26.16
N ASN A 247 -26.65 51.84 -25.71
CA ASN A 247 -26.89 51.60 -24.27
C ASN A 247 -26.87 50.11 -23.85
N ARG A 248 -26.24 49.23 -24.64
CA ARG A 248 -26.00 47.84 -24.23
C ARG A 248 -24.70 47.71 -23.43
N LYS A 249 -24.75 46.97 -22.34
CA LYS A 249 -23.59 46.59 -21.51
C LYS A 249 -23.14 45.18 -21.91
N LEU A 250 -22.20 45.11 -22.85
CA LEU A 250 -21.65 43.86 -23.36
C LEU A 250 -20.24 43.63 -22.80
N ILE A 251 -20.02 42.50 -22.13
CA ILE A 251 -18.69 42.05 -21.72
C ILE A 251 -18.14 41.16 -22.84
N ARG A 252 -16.92 41.41 -23.31
CA ARG A 252 -16.25 40.57 -24.32
C ARG A 252 -14.95 40.00 -23.78
N ASN A 253 -14.76 38.69 -23.91
CA ASN A 253 -13.58 37.98 -23.46
C ASN A 253 -13.06 37.04 -24.54
N ALA A 254 -11.73 36.90 -24.65
CA ALA A 254 -11.10 35.99 -25.60
C ALA A 254 -9.95 35.23 -24.93
N ALA A 255 -9.83 33.95 -25.26
CA ALA A 255 -8.71 33.11 -24.90
C ALA A 255 -8.02 32.63 -26.19
N VAL A 256 -6.71 32.76 -26.26
CA VAL A 256 -5.91 32.41 -27.45
C VAL A 256 -4.74 31.54 -26.99
N GLN A 257 -4.45 30.45 -27.71
CA GLN A 257 -3.28 29.61 -27.48
C GLN A 257 -2.41 29.61 -28.74
N LEU A 258 -1.20 30.15 -28.64
CA LEU A 258 -0.24 30.26 -29.74
C LEU A 258 1.03 29.47 -29.41
N GLU A 259 1.50 28.72 -30.41
CA GLU A 259 2.86 28.20 -30.42
C GLU A 259 3.76 29.14 -31.23
N ILE A 260 4.90 29.55 -30.66
CA ILE A 260 5.75 30.64 -31.13
C ILE A 260 7.22 30.23 -31.21
N ILE A 261 8.06 31.03 -31.89
CA ILE A 261 9.50 30.73 -32.04
C ILE A 261 10.31 31.27 -30.86
N SER A 262 9.90 32.41 -30.29
CA SER A 262 10.60 33.16 -29.24
C SER A 262 9.58 33.91 -28.38
N PHE A 263 9.58 33.65 -27.08
CA PHE A 263 8.63 34.24 -26.14
C PHE A 263 8.79 35.75 -26.00
N ASP A 264 10.02 36.22 -25.84
CA ASP A 264 10.31 37.64 -25.62
C ASP A 264 9.93 38.50 -26.85
N ASP A 265 10.20 38.00 -28.06
CA ASP A 265 9.77 38.65 -29.31
C ASP A 265 8.24 38.71 -29.44
N ALA A 266 7.54 37.66 -29.01
CA ALA A 266 6.08 37.61 -29.05
C ALA A 266 5.46 38.59 -28.04
N VAL A 267 5.99 38.67 -26.81
CA VAL A 267 5.54 39.64 -25.79
C VAL A 267 5.75 41.08 -26.25
N GLN A 268 6.92 41.40 -26.84
CA GLN A 268 7.18 42.73 -27.39
C GLN A 268 6.17 43.08 -28.50
N LYS A 269 5.95 42.18 -29.47
CA LYS A 269 4.97 42.38 -30.55
C LYS A 269 3.55 42.54 -30.01
N ILE A 270 3.11 41.69 -29.08
CA ILE A 270 1.79 41.82 -28.42
C ILE A 270 1.63 43.18 -27.73
N THR A 271 2.68 43.68 -27.08
CA THR A 271 2.65 44.98 -26.41
C THR A 271 2.49 46.13 -27.41
N THR A 272 3.23 46.09 -28.53
CA THR A 272 3.07 47.07 -29.63
C THR A 272 1.66 47.02 -30.22
N LEU A 273 1.15 45.83 -30.52
CA LEU A 273 -0.19 45.62 -31.06
C LEU A 273 -1.32 46.05 -30.11
N ALA A 274 -1.12 45.91 -28.79
CA ALA A 274 -2.06 46.40 -27.79
C ALA A 274 -2.14 47.92 -27.83
N ASN A 275 -0.98 48.59 -27.83
CA ASN A 275 -0.89 50.06 -27.88
C ASN A 275 -1.48 50.64 -29.18
N GLU A 276 -1.25 50.00 -30.33
CA GLU A 276 -1.87 50.39 -31.63
C GLU A 276 -3.40 50.42 -31.56
N GLU A 277 -4.02 49.39 -30.96
CA GLU A 277 -5.47 49.24 -30.86
C GLU A 277 -6.08 49.94 -29.63
N ARG A 278 -5.31 50.85 -28.99
CA ARG A 278 -5.65 51.63 -27.77
C ARG A 278 -5.94 50.77 -26.53
N GLY A 279 -5.32 49.59 -26.46
CA GLY A 279 -5.27 48.74 -25.28
C GLY A 279 -3.96 48.85 -24.51
N TYR A 280 -3.80 48.00 -23.52
CA TYR A 280 -2.58 47.86 -22.72
C TYR A 280 -2.41 46.41 -22.22
N VAL A 281 -1.16 46.02 -21.94
CA VAL A 281 -0.86 44.75 -21.28
C VAL A 281 -1.08 44.91 -19.77
N ALA A 282 -1.97 44.11 -19.20
CA ALA A 282 -2.33 44.15 -17.78
C ALA A 282 -1.52 43.15 -16.93
N THR A 283 -1.04 42.06 -17.52
CA THR A 283 -0.21 41.04 -16.84
C THR A 283 0.62 40.28 -17.86
N THR A 284 1.87 39.98 -17.52
CA THR A 284 2.72 39.05 -18.29
C THR A 284 3.43 38.12 -17.31
N ASN A 285 3.09 36.84 -17.34
CA ASN A 285 3.73 35.80 -16.54
C ASN A 285 4.48 34.86 -17.48
N SER A 286 5.68 34.41 -17.09
CA SER A 286 6.47 33.43 -17.84
C SER A 286 7.11 32.41 -16.91
N GLU A 287 7.37 31.21 -17.46
CA GLU A 287 8.03 30.11 -16.80
C GLU A 287 9.04 29.50 -17.78
N LYS A 288 10.27 29.28 -17.30
CA LYS A 288 11.37 28.72 -18.10
C LYS A 288 11.58 27.25 -17.75
N GLN A 289 11.42 26.37 -18.72
CA GLN A 289 11.65 24.94 -18.57
C GLN A 289 13.15 24.60 -18.52
N ALA A 290 13.47 23.39 -18.06
CA ALA A 290 14.85 22.89 -17.98
C ALA A 290 15.53 22.63 -19.34
N ASN A 291 14.77 22.62 -20.45
CA ASN A 291 15.29 22.67 -21.82
C ASN A 291 15.61 24.10 -22.30
N GLY A 292 15.34 25.11 -21.48
CA GLY A 292 15.58 26.51 -21.79
C GLY A 292 14.44 27.20 -22.54
N LYS A 293 13.42 26.44 -22.99
CA LYS A 293 12.22 26.96 -23.64
C LYS A 293 11.36 27.74 -22.63
N LEU A 294 10.61 28.72 -23.13
CA LEU A 294 9.69 29.56 -22.37
C LEU A 294 8.23 29.23 -22.71
N ARG A 295 7.39 29.26 -21.66
CA ARG A 295 5.93 29.34 -21.78
C ARG A 295 5.41 30.46 -20.90
N GLY A 296 4.21 30.95 -21.15
CA GLY A 296 3.63 31.98 -20.31
C GLY A 296 2.22 32.42 -20.72
N GLN A 297 1.76 33.47 -20.07
CA GLN A 297 0.45 34.06 -20.30
C GLN A 297 0.53 35.58 -20.27
N VAL A 298 0.01 36.20 -21.32
CA VAL A 298 -0.12 37.66 -21.45
C VAL A 298 -1.60 38.00 -21.41
N VAL A 299 -2.01 38.83 -20.44
CA VAL A 299 -3.38 39.35 -20.34
C VAL A 299 -3.38 40.78 -20.87
N VAL A 300 -4.17 41.03 -21.91
CA VAL A 300 -4.28 42.32 -22.60
C VAL A 300 -5.71 42.84 -22.43
N LYS A 301 -5.83 44.13 -22.11
CA LYS A 301 -7.09 44.87 -22.08
C LYS A 301 -7.17 45.75 -23.32
N VAL A 302 -8.18 45.58 -24.16
CA VAL A 302 -8.38 46.32 -25.42
C VAL A 302 -9.78 46.90 -25.50
N LEU A 303 -10.01 47.93 -26.32
CA LEU A 303 -11.36 48.44 -26.55
C LEU A 303 -12.24 47.37 -27.21
N PRO A 304 -13.52 47.20 -26.80
CA PRO A 304 -14.41 46.16 -27.35
C PRO A 304 -14.62 46.22 -28.88
N GLU A 305 -14.46 47.41 -29.47
CA GLU A 305 -14.51 47.68 -30.91
C GLU A 305 -13.25 47.19 -31.65
N SER A 306 -12.08 47.30 -31.02
CA SER A 306 -10.79 46.92 -31.62
C SER A 306 -10.46 45.43 -31.44
N LEU A 307 -11.18 44.73 -30.56
CA LEU A 307 -10.94 43.34 -30.16
C LEU A 307 -10.72 42.40 -31.35
N ASP A 308 -11.65 42.39 -32.31
CA ASP A 308 -11.62 41.43 -33.41
C ASP A 308 -10.44 41.69 -34.37
N ARG A 309 -10.01 42.95 -34.51
CA ARG A 309 -8.80 43.31 -35.28
C ARG A 309 -7.52 42.94 -34.52
N PHE A 310 -7.46 43.21 -33.22
CA PHE A 310 -6.34 42.81 -32.37
C PHE A 310 -6.11 41.29 -32.42
N LEU A 311 -7.19 40.50 -32.31
CA LEU A 311 -7.14 39.04 -32.42
C LEU A 311 -6.63 38.57 -33.79
N GLN A 312 -7.02 39.24 -34.90
CA GLN A 312 -6.48 38.93 -36.23
C GLN A 312 -4.96 39.18 -36.32
N LYS A 313 -4.45 40.30 -35.78
CA LYS A 313 -3.01 40.59 -35.76
C LYS A 313 -2.24 39.59 -34.87
N VAL A 314 -2.77 39.26 -33.69
CA VAL A 314 -2.18 38.30 -32.74
C VAL A 314 -2.02 36.89 -33.34
N ARG A 315 -2.97 36.44 -34.17
CA ARG A 315 -2.85 35.17 -34.93
C ARG A 315 -1.63 35.13 -35.87
N GLY A 316 -1.12 36.27 -36.32
CA GLY A 316 0.05 36.35 -37.20
C GLY A 316 1.40 36.19 -36.48
N LEU A 317 1.41 36.07 -35.15
CA LEU A 317 2.65 35.99 -34.36
C LEU A 317 3.18 34.56 -34.18
N GLY A 318 2.38 33.54 -34.51
CA GLY A 318 2.70 32.13 -34.30
C GLY A 318 1.63 31.21 -34.86
N GLU A 319 1.71 29.93 -34.50
CA GLU A 319 0.77 28.91 -34.92
C GLU A 319 -0.40 28.82 -33.93
N LEU A 320 -1.62 29.06 -34.40
CA LEU A 320 -2.82 29.05 -33.56
C LEU A 320 -3.25 27.61 -33.21
N LYS A 321 -3.06 27.21 -31.95
CA LYS A 321 -3.49 25.91 -31.44
C LYS A 321 -4.96 25.92 -31.01
N ASN A 322 -5.45 27.03 -30.43
CA ASN A 322 -6.84 27.18 -29.99
C ASN A 322 -7.24 28.66 -29.90
N GLN A 323 -8.52 28.95 -30.11
CA GLN A 323 -9.12 30.24 -29.78
C GLN A 323 -10.57 30.09 -29.33
N THR A 324 -10.91 30.72 -28.20
CA THR A 324 -12.29 30.93 -27.74
C THR A 324 -12.59 32.43 -27.72
N LEU A 325 -13.78 32.82 -28.14
CA LEU A 325 -14.31 34.18 -28.04
C LEU A 325 -15.70 34.10 -27.41
N GLY A 326 -15.89 34.79 -26.30
CA GLY A 326 -17.17 34.93 -25.60
C GLY A 326 -17.69 36.36 -25.65
N THR A 327 -19.00 36.51 -25.48
CA THR A 327 -19.65 37.80 -25.30
C THR A 327 -20.89 37.59 -24.44
N GLU A 328 -21.02 38.37 -23.36
CA GLU A 328 -22.09 38.28 -22.36
C GLU A 328 -22.86 39.60 -22.34
N ASP A 329 -24.19 39.56 -22.47
CA ASP A 329 -25.06 40.73 -22.40
C ASP A 329 -25.58 40.91 -20.97
N VAL A 330 -24.90 41.77 -20.20
CA VAL A 330 -25.28 42.08 -18.81
C VAL A 330 -26.24 43.28 -18.72
N THR A 331 -26.73 43.82 -19.85
CA THR A 331 -27.56 45.04 -19.90
C THR A 331 -28.75 44.99 -18.94
N LYS A 332 -29.48 43.87 -18.90
CA LYS A 332 -30.63 43.71 -18.00
C LYS A 332 -30.22 43.66 -16.53
N ALA A 333 -29.16 42.94 -16.19
CA ALA A 333 -28.70 42.80 -14.80
C ALA A 333 -28.13 44.12 -14.27
N TYR A 334 -27.34 44.82 -15.09
CA TYR A 334 -26.80 46.14 -14.77
C TYR A 334 -27.90 47.14 -14.43
N PHE A 335 -28.95 47.28 -15.26
CA PHE A 335 -30.02 48.23 -14.99
C PHE A 335 -30.96 47.82 -13.85
N ASP A 336 -31.13 46.52 -13.55
CA ASP A 336 -31.82 46.07 -12.33
C ASP A 336 -31.05 46.48 -11.07
N THR A 337 -29.74 46.20 -11.02
CA THR A 337 -28.89 46.56 -9.86
C THR A 337 -28.78 48.07 -9.69
N ASP A 338 -28.67 48.86 -10.76
CA ASP A 338 -28.69 50.33 -10.70
C ASP A 338 -30.03 50.89 -10.17
N ALA A 339 -31.16 50.37 -10.64
CA ALA A 339 -32.48 50.77 -10.13
C ALA A 339 -32.66 50.39 -8.65
N ARG A 340 -32.19 49.20 -8.25
CA ARG A 340 -32.24 48.72 -6.86
C ARG A 340 -31.31 49.51 -5.94
N LEU A 341 -30.11 49.87 -6.40
CA LEU A 341 -29.18 50.74 -5.67
C LEU A 341 -29.78 52.12 -5.41
N LYS A 342 -30.43 52.73 -6.41
CA LYS A 342 -31.14 54.01 -6.26
C LYS A 342 -32.26 53.92 -5.22
N ASN A 343 -33.04 52.84 -5.25
CA ASN A 343 -34.08 52.60 -4.25
C ASN A 343 -33.50 52.35 -2.83
N ALA A 344 -32.35 51.68 -2.73
CA ALA A 344 -31.67 51.42 -1.46
C ALA A 344 -31.14 52.72 -0.84
N HIS A 345 -30.54 53.64 -1.60
CA HIS A 345 -30.16 54.96 -1.10
C HIS A 345 -31.36 55.81 -0.62
N VAL A 346 -32.52 55.71 -1.29
CA VAL A 346 -33.76 56.35 -0.80
C VAL A 346 -34.23 55.72 0.52
N MET A 347 -34.02 54.42 0.74
CA MET A 347 -34.28 53.77 2.03
C MET A 347 -33.26 54.20 3.10
N GLU A 348 -31.97 54.26 2.76
CA GLU A 348 -30.91 54.72 3.65
C GLU A 348 -31.21 56.13 4.19
N GLN A 349 -31.56 57.06 3.30
CA GLN A 349 -31.90 58.43 3.67
C GLN A 349 -33.12 58.48 4.61
N ARG A 350 -34.17 57.68 4.35
CA ARG A 350 -35.35 57.58 5.23
C ARG A 350 -35.02 57.00 6.61
N LEU A 351 -34.11 56.04 6.69
CA LEU A 351 -33.63 55.48 7.96
C LEU A 351 -32.81 56.51 8.74
N ILE A 352 -31.90 57.22 8.07
CA ILE A 352 -31.11 58.33 8.61
C ILE A 352 -32.02 59.45 9.14
N ASP A 353 -33.05 59.85 8.40
CA ASP A 353 -33.96 60.92 8.81
C ASP A 353 -34.90 60.47 9.95
N MET A 354 -35.23 59.18 10.03
CA MET A 354 -35.88 58.61 11.22
C MET A 354 -34.97 58.65 12.46
N LEU A 355 -33.66 58.40 12.33
CA LEU A 355 -32.72 58.53 13.46
C LEU A 355 -32.59 60.00 13.93
N LYS A 356 -32.60 60.97 13.00
CA LYS A 356 -32.57 62.41 13.35
C LYS A 356 -33.83 62.91 14.07
N THR A 357 -35.00 62.32 13.79
CA THR A 357 -36.29 62.86 14.22
C THR A 357 -36.97 62.09 15.36
N LYS A 358 -36.55 60.84 15.66
CA LYS A 358 -37.16 60.03 16.71
C LYS A 358 -36.55 60.31 18.10
N THR A 359 -37.28 61.01 18.95
CA THR A 359 -37.05 61.03 20.42
C THR A 359 -37.74 59.82 21.09
N GLY A 360 -37.43 58.61 20.60
CA GLY A 360 -38.13 57.36 20.95
C GLY A 360 -37.45 56.50 22.02
N LYS A 361 -37.90 55.24 22.18
CA LYS A 361 -37.22 54.26 23.05
C LYS A 361 -35.90 53.81 22.40
N VAL A 362 -34.90 53.51 23.24
CA VAL A 362 -33.58 53.03 22.79
C VAL A 362 -33.67 51.74 21.96
N SER A 363 -34.62 50.85 22.27
CA SER A 363 -34.94 49.66 21.46
C SER A 363 -35.21 49.98 19.99
N ASP A 364 -35.95 51.05 19.76
CA ASP A 364 -36.49 51.42 18.45
C ASP A 364 -35.42 52.14 17.63
N LEU A 365 -34.47 52.81 18.31
CA LEU A 365 -33.27 53.39 17.73
C LEU A 365 -32.32 52.28 17.24
N LEU A 366 -31.96 51.35 18.12
CA LEU A 366 -31.08 50.21 17.81
C LEU A 366 -31.62 49.34 16.66
N GLN A 367 -32.94 49.20 16.53
CA GLN A 367 -33.55 48.49 15.41
C GLN A 367 -33.40 49.25 14.08
N VAL A 368 -33.54 50.58 14.08
CA VAL A 368 -33.33 51.41 12.88
C VAL A 368 -31.84 51.46 12.50
N GLU A 369 -30.93 51.52 13.47
CA GLU A 369 -29.48 51.42 13.24
C GLU A 369 -29.10 50.07 12.62
N LYS A 370 -29.69 48.96 13.09
CA LYS A 370 -29.46 47.63 12.53
C LYS A 370 -29.91 47.52 11.06
N GLU A 371 -31.11 47.98 10.73
CA GLU A 371 -31.58 47.96 9.33
C GLU A 371 -30.80 48.97 8.45
N LEU A 372 -30.34 50.10 9.00
CA LEU A 372 -29.45 51.03 8.30
C LEU A 372 -28.10 50.38 7.97
N GLY A 373 -27.51 49.62 8.90
CA GLY A 373 -26.32 48.82 8.64
C GLY A 373 -26.53 47.81 7.51
N ARG A 374 -27.66 47.08 7.53
CA ARG A 374 -28.03 46.10 6.48
C ARG A 374 -28.22 46.76 5.11
N VAL A 375 -28.90 47.90 5.06
CA VAL A 375 -29.12 48.67 3.81
C VAL A 375 -27.78 49.19 3.25
N ARG A 376 -26.83 49.58 4.11
CA ARG A 376 -25.48 49.97 3.69
C ARG A 376 -24.68 48.80 3.11
N GLU A 377 -24.72 47.63 3.74
CA GLU A 377 -24.10 46.40 3.20
C GLU A 377 -24.67 46.05 1.81
N GLU A 378 -26.00 46.15 1.63
CA GLU A 378 -26.64 45.97 0.32
C GLU A 378 -26.21 47.03 -0.72
N ILE A 379 -26.10 48.30 -0.31
CA ILE A 379 -25.61 49.42 -1.14
C ILE A 379 -24.16 49.18 -1.59
N GLU A 380 -23.26 48.89 -0.67
CA GLU A 380 -21.83 48.69 -0.95
C GLU A 380 -21.63 47.51 -1.89
N LYS A 381 -22.36 46.41 -1.68
CA LYS A 381 -22.36 45.26 -2.57
C LYS A 381 -22.84 45.61 -3.98
N MET A 382 -24.00 46.26 -4.12
CA MET A 382 -24.55 46.64 -5.44
C MET A 382 -23.65 47.66 -6.16
N GLN A 383 -23.02 48.59 -5.44
CA GLN A 383 -22.00 49.47 -6.01
C GLN A 383 -20.76 48.70 -6.48
N GLY A 384 -20.34 47.66 -5.76
CA GLY A 384 -19.26 46.76 -6.16
C GLY A 384 -19.58 45.99 -7.44
N GLU A 385 -20.78 45.42 -7.54
CA GLU A 385 -21.27 44.70 -8.73
C GLU A 385 -21.30 45.60 -9.98
N LEU A 386 -21.83 46.83 -9.85
CA LEU A 386 -21.85 47.80 -10.96
C LEU A 386 -20.44 48.23 -11.39
N LYS A 387 -19.56 48.58 -10.44
CA LYS A 387 -18.14 48.93 -10.73
C LYS A 387 -17.40 47.78 -11.42
N TYR A 388 -17.67 46.54 -11.02
CA TYR A 388 -17.12 45.36 -11.68
C TYR A 388 -17.60 45.27 -13.13
N TRP A 389 -18.91 45.30 -13.39
CA TRP A 389 -19.43 45.24 -14.76
C TRP A 389 -18.93 46.39 -15.64
N ASP A 390 -18.87 47.62 -15.14
CA ASP A 390 -18.31 48.75 -15.90
C ASP A 390 -16.85 48.51 -16.31
N SER A 391 -16.02 47.97 -15.42
CA SER A 391 -14.62 47.64 -15.75
C SER A 391 -14.46 46.54 -16.82
N GLN A 392 -15.45 45.65 -16.96
CA GLN A 392 -15.46 44.55 -17.94
C GLN A 392 -16.17 44.92 -19.26
N VAL A 393 -17.04 45.94 -19.24
CA VAL A 393 -17.67 46.52 -20.44
C VAL A 393 -16.74 47.56 -21.08
N GLN A 394 -15.98 48.32 -20.29
CA GLN A 394 -15.03 49.33 -20.81
C GLN A 394 -13.89 48.71 -21.61
N PHE A 395 -13.40 47.54 -21.20
CA PHE A 395 -12.28 46.84 -21.85
C PHE A 395 -12.56 45.36 -22.04
N ALA A 396 -12.51 44.91 -23.29
CA ALA A 396 -12.46 43.50 -23.61
C ALA A 396 -11.15 42.87 -23.09
N THR A 397 -11.26 41.66 -22.55
CA THR A 397 -10.12 40.96 -21.93
C THR A 397 -9.63 39.85 -22.85
N VAL A 398 -8.36 39.91 -23.26
CA VAL A 398 -7.71 38.89 -24.10
C VAL A 398 -6.63 38.19 -23.30
N THR A 399 -6.82 36.91 -23.04
CA THR A 399 -5.85 36.03 -22.39
C THR A 399 -5.11 35.24 -23.45
N ILE A 400 -3.84 35.59 -23.69
CA ILE A 400 -2.98 34.94 -24.68
C ILE A 400 -2.01 34.01 -23.94
N SER A 401 -2.23 32.70 -24.05
CA SER A 401 -1.25 31.71 -23.61
C SER A 401 -0.25 31.47 -24.74
N LEU A 402 1.03 31.53 -24.40
CA LEU A 402 2.16 31.39 -25.32
C LEU A 402 3.02 30.19 -24.92
N ALA A 403 3.44 29.40 -25.91
CA ALA A 403 4.37 28.28 -25.75
C ALA A 403 5.42 28.34 -26.87
N GLU A 404 6.70 28.21 -26.56
CA GLU A 404 7.70 28.05 -27.61
C GLU A 404 7.59 26.68 -28.30
N LYS A 405 7.94 26.61 -29.59
CA LYS A 405 8.05 25.33 -30.34
C LYS A 405 8.97 24.36 -29.61
N ASP A 406 8.75 23.06 -29.82
CA ASP A 406 9.59 21.98 -29.29
C ASP A 406 9.62 21.90 -27.75
N MET A 407 8.61 22.44 -27.08
CA MET A 407 8.42 22.43 -25.61
C MET A 407 8.49 21.02 -24.98
N GLU A 408 8.19 19.97 -25.74
CA GLU A 408 8.22 18.58 -25.29
C GLU A 408 9.60 17.90 -25.47
N GLU A 409 10.55 18.51 -26.19
CA GLU A 409 11.87 17.93 -26.37
C GLU A 409 12.69 17.96 -25.06
N PRO A 410 13.22 16.81 -24.61
CA PRO A 410 14.08 16.78 -23.43
C PRO A 410 15.45 17.38 -23.73
N ALA A 411 15.90 18.28 -22.87
CA ALA A 411 17.23 18.89 -22.94
C ALA A 411 18.35 17.84 -22.91
N ARG A 412 18.14 16.84 -22.03
CA ARG A 412 19.06 15.77 -21.64
C ARG A 412 18.25 14.60 -21.11
N PHE A 413 18.80 13.40 -21.21
CA PHE A 413 18.35 12.27 -20.41
C PHE A 413 19.24 12.11 -19.18
N LEU A 414 18.62 11.95 -18.03
CA LEU A 414 19.29 11.55 -16.79
C LEU A 414 19.02 10.06 -16.58
N LEU A 415 20.09 9.27 -16.59
CA LEU A 415 20.03 7.81 -16.42
C LEU A 415 20.24 7.50 -14.93
N LYS A 416 19.18 7.06 -14.25
CA LYS A 416 19.28 6.51 -12.89
C LYS A 416 19.50 5.01 -12.97
N GLU A 417 20.30 4.51 -12.05
CA GLU A 417 20.65 3.09 -11.99
C GLU A 417 20.48 2.64 -10.53
N ARG A 418 19.71 1.59 -10.33
CA ARG A 418 19.48 0.97 -9.01
C ARG A 418 19.96 -0.46 -9.03
N ALA A 419 20.94 -0.77 -8.20
CA ALA A 419 21.49 -2.09 -8.04
C ALA A 419 20.98 -2.70 -6.71
N GLN A 420 20.46 -3.93 -6.78
CA GLN A 420 20.15 -4.74 -5.61
C GLN A 420 21.14 -5.90 -5.54
N LEU A 421 21.76 -6.10 -4.38
CA LEU A 421 22.76 -7.13 -4.14
C LEU A 421 22.47 -7.87 -2.82
N ALA A 422 22.01 -9.11 -2.93
CA ALA A 422 21.92 -10.02 -1.80
C ALA A 422 23.15 -10.93 -1.79
N LEU A 423 23.80 -11.10 -0.63
CA LEU A 423 24.98 -11.95 -0.49
C LEU A 423 25.01 -12.71 0.85
N TYR A 424 25.54 -13.93 0.80
CA TYR A 424 25.79 -14.77 1.96
C TYR A 424 27.25 -14.64 2.42
N ALA A 425 27.41 -14.56 3.73
CA ALA A 425 28.66 -14.30 4.42
C ALA A 425 28.91 -15.31 5.56
N PRO A 426 30.15 -15.75 5.80
CA PRO A 426 30.48 -16.50 7.01
C PRO A 426 30.51 -15.57 8.23
N ASP A 427 31.08 -14.37 8.08
CA ASP A 427 31.11 -13.31 9.09
C ASP A 427 30.47 -12.03 8.54
N VAL A 428 29.20 -11.84 8.90
CA VAL A 428 28.38 -10.67 8.50
C VAL A 428 28.90 -9.38 9.14
N GLU A 429 29.49 -9.44 10.34
CA GLU A 429 29.94 -8.24 11.06
C GLU A 429 31.26 -7.72 10.50
N LYS A 430 32.22 -8.61 10.23
CA LYS A 430 33.44 -8.24 9.50
C LYS A 430 33.10 -7.63 8.14
N ILE A 431 32.27 -8.31 7.34
CA ILE A 431 31.96 -7.83 5.98
C ILE A 431 31.14 -6.54 6.00
N TYR A 432 30.22 -6.36 6.96
CA TYR A 432 29.55 -5.07 7.19
C TYR A 432 30.55 -3.94 7.44
N ASN A 433 31.57 -4.17 8.27
CA ASN A 433 32.61 -3.18 8.53
C ASN A 433 33.54 -2.95 7.31
N ASP A 434 33.93 -4.01 6.59
CA ASP A 434 34.72 -3.91 5.35
C ASP A 434 33.98 -3.08 4.28
N VAL A 435 32.69 -3.33 4.08
CA VAL A 435 31.84 -2.59 3.12
C VAL A 435 31.58 -1.16 3.62
N LYS A 436 31.44 -0.93 4.93
CA LYS A 436 31.34 0.41 5.51
C LYS A 436 32.64 1.22 5.33
N GLY A 437 33.78 0.54 5.31
CA GLY A 437 35.10 1.12 4.98
C GLY A 437 35.24 1.59 3.53
N LEU A 438 34.32 1.25 2.62
CA LEU A 438 34.29 1.77 1.24
C LEU A 438 33.73 3.20 1.14
N GLY A 439 33.20 3.77 2.23
CA GLY A 439 32.62 5.11 2.25
C GLY A 439 33.63 6.20 1.85
N SER A 440 33.23 7.08 0.92
CA SER A 440 34.07 8.14 0.37
C SER A 440 33.22 9.35 -0.06
N PRO A 441 33.82 10.49 -0.46
CA PRO A 441 33.06 11.61 -1.04
C PRO A 441 32.20 11.21 -2.25
N LYS A 442 32.60 10.14 -2.96
CA LYS A 442 31.91 9.55 -4.12
C LYS A 442 31.05 8.31 -3.78
N VAL A 443 31.30 7.66 -2.65
CA VAL A 443 30.58 6.47 -2.16
C VAL A 443 29.86 6.86 -0.87
N GLN A 444 28.66 7.41 -1.03
CA GLN A 444 27.92 8.03 0.07
C GLN A 444 26.94 7.01 0.68
N ILE A 445 27.32 6.45 1.83
CA ILE A 445 26.48 5.48 2.56
C ILE A 445 25.28 6.24 3.16
N THR A 446 24.07 5.93 2.68
CA THR A 446 22.81 6.54 3.11
C THR A 446 22.14 5.75 4.23
N ASN A 447 22.36 4.44 4.30
CA ASN A 447 21.90 3.58 5.39
C ASN A 447 22.94 2.48 5.67
N ALA A 448 23.12 2.14 6.94
CA ALA A 448 23.99 1.04 7.39
C ALA A 448 23.46 0.50 8.72
N GLN A 449 22.87 -0.69 8.69
CA GLN A 449 22.25 -1.35 9.84
C GLN A 449 22.77 -2.78 9.98
N LEU A 450 23.25 -3.12 11.17
CA LEU A 450 23.59 -4.49 11.58
C LEU A 450 22.52 -4.96 12.56
N ASN A 451 21.71 -5.93 12.16
CA ASN A 451 20.63 -6.49 12.96
C ASN A 451 21.07 -7.82 13.60
N ARG A 452 20.81 -7.98 14.90
CA ARG A 452 21.04 -9.22 15.66
C ARG A 452 19.71 -9.62 16.31
N ASP A 453 19.15 -10.76 15.92
CA ASP A 453 17.90 -11.25 16.54
C ASP A 453 18.15 -12.05 17.82
N TYR A 454 17.08 -12.30 18.59
CA TYR A 454 17.12 -13.07 19.84
C TYR A 454 17.50 -14.55 19.66
N SER A 455 17.55 -15.06 18.42
CA SER A 455 18.10 -16.40 18.11
C SER A 455 19.59 -16.37 17.76
N GLY A 456 20.25 -15.22 17.91
CA GLY A 456 21.66 -15.05 17.60
C GLY A 456 21.96 -14.99 16.10
N ARG A 457 20.96 -14.79 15.24
CA ARG A 457 21.18 -14.57 13.80
C ARG A 457 21.59 -13.13 13.56
N VAL A 458 22.70 -12.96 12.87
CA VAL A 458 23.21 -11.66 12.42
C VAL A 458 22.86 -11.49 10.94
N SER A 459 22.42 -10.30 10.57
CA SER A 459 22.18 -9.86 9.19
C SER A 459 22.53 -8.37 9.08
N ALA A 460 22.93 -7.90 7.90
CA ALA A 460 23.15 -6.48 7.67
C ALA A 460 22.38 -5.99 6.45
N ARG A 461 21.97 -4.71 6.49
CA ARG A 461 21.44 -3.98 5.34
C ARG A 461 22.17 -2.67 5.18
N MET A 462 22.52 -2.33 3.95
CA MET A 462 23.23 -1.11 3.63
C MET A 462 22.67 -0.51 2.33
N SER A 463 22.59 0.82 2.28
CA SER A 463 22.21 1.57 1.10
C SER A 463 23.30 2.62 0.86
N MET A 464 23.71 2.79 -0.40
CA MET A 464 24.73 3.78 -0.76
C MET A 464 24.50 4.38 -2.15
N LEU A 465 24.87 5.65 -2.30
CA LEU A 465 24.86 6.39 -3.56
C LEU A 465 26.30 6.49 -4.07
N ILE A 466 26.60 5.82 -5.17
CA ILE A 466 27.94 5.70 -5.76
C ILE A 466 28.05 6.58 -7.00
N ALA A 467 29.15 7.31 -7.15
CA ALA A 467 29.44 8.05 -8.39
C ALA A 467 29.56 7.08 -9.58
N PRO A 468 28.99 7.38 -10.76
CA PRO A 468 28.85 6.42 -11.86
C PRO A 468 30.17 5.98 -12.49
N GLU A 469 31.28 6.65 -12.21
CA GLU A 469 32.63 6.22 -12.62
C GLU A 469 33.32 5.26 -11.63
N GLU A 470 32.73 5.03 -10.45
CA GLU A 470 33.23 4.10 -9.43
C GLU A 470 32.25 2.95 -9.10
N SER A 471 31.06 2.95 -9.71
CA SER A 471 30.00 1.95 -9.46
C SER A 471 30.47 0.52 -9.72
N ASP A 472 31.01 0.22 -10.92
CA ASP A 472 31.48 -1.12 -11.29
C ASP A 472 32.57 -1.63 -10.34
N ALA A 473 33.50 -0.75 -9.93
CA ALA A 473 34.59 -1.09 -9.03
C ALA A 473 34.13 -1.33 -7.59
N VAL A 474 33.16 -0.57 -7.09
CA VAL A 474 32.56 -0.74 -5.75
C VAL A 474 31.67 -1.98 -5.72
N ILE A 475 30.79 -2.15 -6.71
CA ILE A 475 29.93 -3.34 -6.86
C ILE A 475 30.78 -4.60 -6.99
N GLY A 476 31.86 -4.57 -7.79
CA GLY A 476 32.81 -5.67 -7.91
C GLY A 476 33.48 -6.04 -6.58
N LYS A 477 33.91 -5.05 -5.79
CA LYS A 477 34.46 -5.28 -4.44
C LYS A 477 33.44 -5.92 -3.51
N VAL A 478 32.20 -5.41 -3.43
CA VAL A 478 31.15 -5.96 -2.57
C VAL A 478 30.74 -7.37 -3.00
N LYS A 479 30.65 -7.65 -4.31
CA LYS A 479 30.44 -9.02 -4.82
C LYS A 479 31.57 -9.99 -4.46
N GLY A 480 32.77 -9.48 -4.17
CA GLY A 480 33.93 -10.27 -3.76
C GLY A 480 34.02 -10.56 -2.25
N THR A 481 33.19 -9.95 -1.39
CA THR A 481 33.27 -10.16 0.07
C THR A 481 32.50 -11.39 0.56
N GLY A 482 31.52 -11.88 -0.20
CA GLY A 482 30.74 -13.08 0.11
C GLY A 482 30.06 -13.62 -1.16
N ARG A 483 29.44 -14.79 -1.10
CA ARG A 483 28.81 -15.38 -2.29
C ARG A 483 27.47 -14.70 -2.57
N VAL A 484 27.32 -14.15 -3.77
CA VAL A 484 26.09 -13.53 -4.28
C VAL A 484 24.93 -14.53 -4.27
N GLU A 485 23.81 -14.13 -3.68
CA GLU A 485 22.50 -14.82 -3.78
C GLU A 485 21.72 -14.31 -5.00
N ASN A 486 21.67 -12.98 -5.15
CA ASN A 486 20.98 -12.32 -6.24
C ASN A 486 21.68 -10.98 -6.53
N PHE A 487 21.82 -10.63 -7.81
CA PHE A 487 22.24 -9.31 -8.25
C PHE A 487 21.35 -8.84 -9.40
N GLN A 488 20.68 -7.71 -9.21
CA GLN A 488 19.79 -7.12 -10.21
C GLN A 488 20.13 -5.64 -10.40
N VAL A 489 20.08 -5.17 -11.64
CA VAL A 489 20.26 -3.76 -11.99
C VAL A 489 19.03 -3.28 -12.75
N GLN A 490 18.45 -2.17 -12.30
CA GLN A 490 17.32 -1.50 -12.93
C GLN A 490 17.77 -0.12 -13.40
N THR A 491 17.62 0.14 -14.71
CA THR A 491 18.05 1.39 -15.34
C THR A 491 16.84 2.19 -15.80
N GLU A 492 16.69 3.40 -15.25
CA GLU A 492 15.55 4.30 -15.47
C GLU A 492 16.03 5.53 -16.25
N ARG A 493 15.50 5.76 -17.46
CA ARG A 493 15.83 6.91 -18.30
C ARG A 493 14.82 8.03 -18.08
N ILE A 494 15.20 9.06 -17.33
CA ILE A 494 14.34 10.20 -17.01
C ILE A 494 14.65 11.37 -17.95
N ALA A 495 13.61 11.88 -18.62
CA ALA A 495 13.68 13.10 -19.43
C ALA A 495 13.83 14.35 -18.54
N GLN A 496 14.76 15.26 -18.88
CA GLN A 496 14.85 16.57 -18.23
C GLN A 496 14.37 17.68 -19.16
N GLY A 497 13.31 18.39 -18.75
CA GLY A 497 12.77 19.56 -19.46
C GLY A 497 11.74 19.26 -20.55
N GLY A 498 11.38 18.01 -20.78
CA GLY A 498 10.37 17.59 -21.76
C GLY A 498 9.87 16.17 -21.48
N SER A 499 8.97 15.66 -22.31
CA SER A 499 8.37 14.31 -22.21
C SER A 499 8.60 13.44 -23.45
N GLY A 500 9.09 14.01 -24.55
CA GLY A 500 9.34 13.31 -25.80
C GLY A 500 10.57 12.40 -25.78
N ILE A 501 10.67 11.53 -26.79
CA ILE A 501 11.85 10.70 -27.06
C ILE A 501 12.69 11.44 -28.12
N SER A 502 13.85 11.98 -27.72
CA SER A 502 14.78 12.63 -28.67
C SER A 502 16.06 11.78 -28.80
N GLU A 503 16.43 11.43 -30.03
CA GLU A 503 17.66 10.68 -30.31
C GLU A 503 18.93 11.52 -30.02
N ASN A 504 18.81 12.85 -30.05
CA ASN A 504 19.91 13.80 -29.91
C ASN A 504 20.19 14.24 -28.46
N ALA A 505 19.30 13.91 -27.51
CA ALA A 505 19.39 14.38 -26.13
C ALA A 505 20.54 13.70 -25.36
N LYS A 506 21.56 14.48 -24.99
CA LYS A 506 22.76 13.98 -24.30
C LYS A 506 22.40 13.25 -23.00
N THR A 507 22.81 11.99 -22.89
CA THR A 507 22.58 11.17 -21.69
C THR A 507 23.67 11.42 -20.64
N LYS A 508 23.27 11.72 -19.41
CA LYS A 508 24.14 11.81 -18.23
C LYS A 508 23.73 10.73 -17.24
N ARG A 509 24.69 9.92 -16.74
CA ARG A 509 24.44 9.02 -15.61
C ARG A 509 24.34 9.82 -14.31
N ASP A 510 23.36 9.49 -13.47
CA ASP A 510 23.23 9.96 -12.10
C ASP A 510 24.13 9.10 -11.17
N LYS A 511 24.07 9.31 -9.85
CA LYS A 511 24.62 8.36 -8.89
C LYS A 511 23.86 7.02 -8.95
N VAL A 512 24.59 5.92 -8.82
CA VAL A 512 24.03 4.56 -8.73
C VAL A 512 23.59 4.30 -7.29
N GLU A 513 22.34 3.88 -7.12
CA GLU A 513 21.78 3.49 -5.82
C GLU A 513 22.02 1.99 -5.60
N LEU A 514 23.01 1.64 -4.78
CA LEU A 514 23.31 0.24 -4.43
C LEU A 514 22.69 -0.10 -3.07
N ASN A 515 21.75 -1.04 -3.08
CA ASN A 515 21.12 -1.63 -1.90
C ASN A 515 21.66 -3.05 -1.66
N ILE A 516 22.26 -3.27 -0.50
CA ILE A 516 22.97 -4.49 -0.12
C ILE A 516 22.25 -5.16 1.04
N THR A 517 22.00 -6.47 0.95
CA THR A 517 21.57 -7.31 2.07
C THR A 517 22.58 -8.43 2.29
N ILE A 518 22.98 -8.63 3.56
CA ILE A 518 24.01 -9.59 3.96
C ILE A 518 23.43 -10.55 5.00
N SER A 519 23.47 -11.85 4.70
CA SER A 519 22.92 -12.93 5.53
C SER A 519 24.01 -13.95 5.90
N ARG A 520 23.87 -14.69 7.03
CA ARG A 520 24.82 -15.80 7.30
C ARG A 520 24.57 -16.99 6.36
N GLU A 521 25.65 -17.61 5.88
CA GLU A 521 25.62 -18.86 5.08
C GLU A 521 24.74 -19.98 5.70
N GLU A 522 24.64 -20.03 7.02
CA GLU A 522 23.79 -20.99 7.76
C GLU A 522 22.30 -20.88 7.40
N GLN A 523 21.85 -19.67 7.05
CA GLN A 523 20.46 -19.32 6.76
C GLN A 523 20.09 -19.65 5.31
N GLU A 524 21.07 -19.94 4.45
CA GLU A 524 20.86 -20.25 3.04
C GLU A 524 20.09 -21.57 2.86
N GLN A 525 19.10 -21.54 1.97
CA GLN A 525 18.32 -22.70 1.54
C GLN A 525 19.11 -23.56 0.56
N ALA A 526 18.97 -24.89 0.68
CA ALA A 526 19.58 -25.81 -0.27
C ALA A 526 18.93 -25.69 -1.67
N PHE A 527 19.73 -25.50 -2.72
CA PHE A 527 19.26 -25.52 -4.11
C PHE A 527 18.91 -26.94 -4.57
N GLN A 528 19.65 -27.92 -4.05
CA GLN A 528 19.36 -29.34 -4.21
C GLN A 528 19.42 -30.05 -2.85
N GLN A 529 18.41 -30.86 -2.54
CA GLN A 529 18.40 -31.76 -1.40
C GLN A 529 18.52 -33.19 -1.89
N THR A 530 19.49 -33.93 -1.36
CA THR A 530 19.72 -35.34 -1.70
C THR A 530 19.62 -36.18 -0.44
N THR A 531 18.89 -37.29 -0.46
CA THR A 531 18.85 -38.27 0.62
C THR A 531 19.24 -39.63 0.08
N LEU A 532 20.16 -40.32 0.72
CA LEU A 532 20.63 -41.64 0.30
C LEU A 532 21.04 -42.51 1.49
N ARG A 533 21.08 -43.82 1.29
CA ARG A 533 21.52 -44.81 2.29
C ARG A 533 22.79 -45.49 1.79
N ILE A 534 23.73 -45.80 2.68
CA ILE A 534 24.94 -46.57 2.33
C ILE A 534 25.00 -47.82 3.21
N ARG A 535 24.85 -49.00 2.59
CA ARG A 535 24.98 -50.30 3.27
C ARG A 535 26.45 -50.69 3.34
N THR A 536 26.96 -50.96 4.54
CA THR A 536 28.38 -51.27 4.76
C THR A 536 28.60 -52.35 5.83
N ALA A 537 29.85 -52.79 5.99
CA ALA A 537 30.27 -53.80 6.98
C ALA A 537 30.79 -53.21 8.30
N SER A 538 31.13 -51.91 8.33
CA SER A 538 31.54 -51.19 9.55
C SER A 538 31.15 -49.72 9.42
N VAL A 539 30.31 -49.22 10.33
CA VAL A 539 29.71 -47.89 10.19
C VAL A 539 30.59 -46.81 10.78
N ASP A 540 31.27 -47.04 11.92
CA ASP A 540 32.20 -46.08 12.51
C ASP A 540 33.35 -45.72 11.55
N LYS A 541 33.99 -46.72 10.92
CA LYS A 541 35.10 -46.48 9.99
C LYS A 541 34.65 -45.71 8.75
N ARG A 542 33.59 -46.16 8.09
CA ARG A 542 33.07 -45.47 6.89
C ARG A 542 32.48 -44.10 7.21
N GLY A 543 31.90 -43.91 8.40
CA GLY A 543 31.44 -42.60 8.87
C GLY A 543 32.57 -41.60 9.09
N LYS A 544 33.79 -42.05 9.45
CA LYS A 544 35.00 -41.21 9.50
C LYS A 544 35.54 -40.91 8.10
N GLU A 545 35.65 -41.92 7.24
CA GLU A 545 36.07 -41.77 5.83
C GLU A 545 35.12 -40.82 5.06
N LEU A 546 33.80 -40.87 5.32
CA LEU A 546 32.79 -39.99 4.73
C LEU A 546 33.00 -38.50 5.07
N ARG A 547 33.41 -38.17 6.29
CA ARG A 547 33.71 -36.77 6.66
C ARG A 547 34.95 -36.26 5.92
N ALA A 548 36.00 -37.07 5.86
CA ALA A 548 37.22 -36.73 5.13
C ALA A 548 36.98 -36.56 3.61
N LEU A 549 36.11 -37.38 3.01
CA LEU A 549 35.69 -37.19 1.61
C LEU A 549 34.86 -35.91 1.43
N ALA A 550 33.94 -35.61 2.34
CA ALA A 550 33.17 -34.37 2.29
C ALA A 550 34.08 -33.13 2.37
N GLU A 551 35.01 -33.11 3.33
CA GLU A 551 35.98 -32.02 3.50
C GLU A 551 36.91 -31.87 2.28
N LYS A 552 37.38 -32.99 1.70
CA LYS A 552 38.21 -33.00 0.48
C LYS A 552 37.49 -32.37 -0.71
N GLU A 553 36.21 -32.68 -0.91
CA GLU A 553 35.41 -32.10 -2.01
C GLU A 553 34.81 -30.73 -1.65
N GLY A 554 35.37 -30.00 -0.68
CA GLY A 554 34.95 -28.64 -0.32
C GLY A 554 33.62 -28.55 0.43
N GLY A 555 33.13 -29.67 0.94
CA GLY A 555 31.92 -29.77 1.74
C GLY A 555 32.14 -29.52 3.24
N ARG A 556 31.06 -29.17 3.95
CA ARG A 556 31.01 -29.05 5.41
C ARG A 556 29.99 -30.01 6.00
N VAL A 557 30.35 -30.71 7.07
CA VAL A 557 29.43 -31.55 7.85
C VAL A 557 28.52 -30.65 8.69
N ARG A 558 27.20 -30.70 8.49
CA ARG A 558 26.23 -29.93 9.30
C ARG A 558 25.88 -30.66 10.59
N SER A 559 25.73 -31.98 10.52
CA SER A 559 25.56 -32.85 11.70
C SER A 559 26.09 -34.25 11.41
N SER A 560 26.49 -34.96 12.46
CA SER A 560 26.79 -36.39 12.37
C SER A 560 26.42 -37.09 13.67
N THR A 561 25.46 -38.01 13.59
CA THR A 561 25.09 -38.93 14.68
C THR A 561 25.72 -40.30 14.44
N PHE A 562 25.94 -41.04 15.52
CA PHE A 562 26.24 -42.47 15.48
C PHE A 562 25.44 -43.13 16.59
N ASN A 563 24.72 -44.20 16.27
CA ASN A 563 24.00 -45.03 17.21
C ASN A 563 24.32 -46.51 16.98
N ARG A 564 24.29 -47.30 18.06
CA ARG A 564 24.41 -48.75 18.00
C ARG A 564 23.28 -49.36 18.83
N ASP A 565 22.40 -50.10 18.17
CA ASP A 565 21.28 -50.78 18.82
C ASP A 565 21.78 -51.95 19.68
N PRO A 566 21.04 -52.36 20.73
CA PRO A 566 21.34 -53.58 21.50
C PRO A 566 21.46 -54.86 20.65
N ASP A 567 20.79 -54.91 19.50
CA ASP A 567 20.90 -55.99 18.49
C ASP A 567 22.26 -56.04 17.76
N GLY A 568 23.18 -55.10 18.02
CA GLY A 568 24.45 -54.99 17.32
C GLY A 568 24.36 -54.32 15.93
N ARG A 569 23.20 -53.73 15.58
CA ARG A 569 23.05 -52.88 14.40
C ARG A 569 23.74 -51.54 14.64
N GLU A 570 24.46 -51.03 13.65
CA GLU A 570 25.08 -49.71 13.67
C GLU A 570 24.40 -48.82 12.63
N ILE A 571 24.16 -47.56 13.00
CA ILE A 571 23.59 -46.53 12.13
C ILE A 571 24.36 -45.22 12.37
N ALA A 572 24.74 -44.52 11.30
CA ALA A 572 25.24 -43.16 11.36
C ALA A 572 24.51 -42.30 10.35
N ASP A 573 23.88 -41.23 10.82
CA ASP A 573 23.32 -40.19 9.95
C ASP A 573 24.35 -39.08 9.83
N VAL A 574 24.67 -38.70 8.58
CA VAL A 574 25.61 -37.64 8.28
C VAL A 574 24.94 -36.67 7.33
N SER A 575 24.77 -35.43 7.76
CA SER A 575 24.29 -34.35 6.89
C SER A 575 25.46 -33.48 6.45
N LEU A 576 25.57 -33.27 5.13
CA LEU A 576 26.64 -32.55 4.46
C LEU A 576 26.06 -31.38 3.67
N ARG A 577 26.80 -30.28 3.56
CA ARG A 577 26.54 -29.18 2.61
C ARG A 577 27.74 -29.05 1.68
N VAL A 578 27.54 -29.16 0.37
CA VAL A 578 28.60 -29.17 -0.65
C VAL A 578 28.23 -28.23 -1.81
N PRO A 579 29.16 -27.46 -2.41
CA PRO A 579 28.86 -26.67 -3.61
C PRO A 579 28.41 -27.55 -4.78
N MET A 580 27.43 -27.10 -5.56
CA MET A 580 26.89 -27.83 -6.72
C MET A 580 27.97 -28.23 -7.74
N LYS A 581 29.00 -27.40 -7.96
CA LYS A 581 30.18 -27.73 -8.77
C LYS A 581 30.90 -29.01 -8.34
N ASN A 582 30.94 -29.31 -7.04
CA ASN A 582 31.67 -30.45 -6.47
C ASN A 582 30.75 -31.64 -6.14
N TYR A 583 29.44 -31.45 -6.19
CA TYR A 583 28.44 -32.49 -5.95
C TYR A 583 28.65 -33.78 -6.80
N PRO A 584 28.96 -33.71 -8.11
CA PRO A 584 29.19 -34.93 -8.91
C PRO A 584 30.38 -35.75 -8.42
N ALA A 585 31.52 -35.10 -8.14
CA ALA A 585 32.74 -35.75 -7.64
C ALA A 585 32.52 -36.40 -6.27
N LEU A 586 31.79 -35.73 -5.37
CA LEU A 586 31.37 -36.33 -4.11
C LEU A 586 30.52 -37.58 -4.36
N MET A 587 29.45 -37.48 -5.16
CA MET A 587 28.54 -38.60 -5.44
C MET A 587 29.25 -39.80 -6.07
N GLU A 588 30.26 -39.57 -6.92
CA GLU A 588 31.13 -40.63 -7.43
C GLU A 588 31.93 -41.30 -6.29
N SER A 589 32.56 -40.49 -5.42
CA SER A 589 33.35 -40.98 -4.29
C SER A 589 32.53 -41.80 -3.28
N LEU A 590 31.24 -41.50 -3.07
CA LEU A 590 30.37 -42.22 -2.15
C LEU A 590 30.20 -43.70 -2.51
N ASN A 591 30.30 -44.06 -3.80
CA ASN A 591 30.21 -45.45 -4.25
C ASN A 591 31.34 -46.34 -3.72
N SER A 592 32.47 -45.75 -3.27
CA SER A 592 33.59 -46.48 -2.68
C SER A 592 33.38 -46.91 -1.21
N LEU A 593 32.40 -46.31 -0.52
CA LEU A 593 32.16 -46.52 0.92
C LEU A 593 31.28 -47.75 1.22
N GLY A 594 30.42 -48.13 0.27
CA GLY A 594 29.48 -49.23 0.40
C GLY A 594 28.43 -49.21 -0.71
N LYS A 595 27.43 -50.10 -0.63
CA LYS A 595 26.35 -50.13 -1.61
C LYS A 595 25.38 -48.97 -1.34
N VAL A 596 25.30 -48.03 -2.27
CA VAL A 596 24.35 -46.91 -2.23
C VAL A 596 22.94 -47.41 -2.57
N GLU A 597 21.95 -47.03 -1.77
CA GLU A 597 20.54 -47.46 -1.89
C GLU A 597 19.59 -46.30 -1.57
N ASN A 598 18.38 -46.33 -2.13
CA ASN A 598 17.31 -45.34 -1.92
C ASN A 598 17.77 -43.88 -2.11
N VAL A 599 18.47 -43.59 -3.20
CA VAL A 599 18.81 -42.21 -3.59
C VAL A 599 17.54 -41.48 -4.01
N SER A 600 17.25 -40.36 -3.36
CA SER A 600 16.21 -39.41 -3.70
C SER A 600 16.84 -38.02 -3.87
N VAL A 601 16.51 -37.32 -4.94
CA VAL A 601 16.99 -35.97 -5.24
C VAL A 601 15.80 -35.06 -5.47
N GLN A 602 15.76 -33.95 -4.72
CA GLN A 602 14.83 -32.85 -4.94
C GLN A 602 15.66 -31.62 -5.33
N ARG A 603 15.42 -31.05 -6.50
CA ARG A 603 16.00 -29.77 -6.93
C ARG A 603 14.92 -28.69 -6.88
N GLN A 604 15.31 -27.48 -6.55
CA GLN A 604 14.42 -26.31 -6.56
C GLN A 604 14.80 -25.39 -7.72
N ASP A 605 14.29 -25.72 -8.91
CA ASP A 605 14.49 -24.91 -10.12
C ASP A 605 13.87 -23.52 -9.92
N ARG A 606 14.64 -22.46 -10.17
CA ARG A 606 14.24 -21.05 -10.02
C ARG A 606 14.51 -20.31 -11.33
N THR A 607 13.45 -20.01 -12.09
CA THR A 607 13.52 -19.52 -13.47
C THR A 607 13.98 -18.07 -13.65
N ASP A 608 13.84 -17.22 -12.62
CA ASP A 608 13.74 -15.77 -12.80
C ASP A 608 14.86 -14.94 -12.12
N ALA A 609 15.99 -15.57 -11.75
CA ALA A 609 17.09 -14.87 -11.08
C ALA A 609 18.47 -15.28 -11.63
N GLN A 610 19.37 -14.31 -11.74
CA GLN A 610 20.75 -14.50 -12.21
C GLN A 610 21.63 -15.04 -11.06
N ILE A 611 21.35 -16.28 -10.64
CA ILE A 611 21.99 -16.99 -9.53
C ILE A 611 23.29 -17.65 -10.02
N ASP A 612 24.32 -17.69 -9.18
CA ASP A 612 25.49 -18.56 -9.35
C ASP A 612 25.12 -20.02 -9.00
N GLU A 613 24.45 -20.71 -9.93
CA GLU A 613 24.07 -22.12 -9.76
C GLU A 613 25.28 -23.03 -9.47
N THR A 614 26.45 -22.69 -10.02
CA THR A 614 27.70 -23.44 -9.81
C THR A 614 28.15 -23.46 -8.35
N ASN A 615 28.00 -22.36 -7.61
CA ASN A 615 28.37 -22.26 -6.20
C ASN A 615 27.17 -22.32 -5.22
N ALA A 616 25.98 -22.64 -5.73
CA ALA A 616 24.81 -22.94 -4.91
C ALA A 616 25.01 -24.20 -4.04
N PRO A 617 24.37 -24.31 -2.86
CA PRO A 617 24.53 -25.45 -1.97
C PRO A 617 23.65 -26.66 -2.35
N ALA A 618 24.26 -27.84 -2.39
CA ALA A 618 23.57 -29.11 -2.24
C ALA A 618 23.65 -29.56 -0.77
N ASP A 619 22.50 -29.77 -0.12
CA ASP A 619 22.42 -30.47 1.18
C ASP A 619 22.20 -31.97 0.93
N ILE A 620 23.00 -32.82 1.58
CA ILE A 620 23.04 -34.27 1.35
C ILE A 620 22.89 -34.98 2.71
N SER A 621 21.82 -35.75 2.85
CA SER A 621 21.54 -36.58 4.03
C SER A 621 21.90 -38.04 3.74
N ILE A 622 22.85 -38.58 4.50
CA ILE A 622 23.43 -39.90 4.26
C ILE A 622 23.21 -40.77 5.51
N GLN A 623 22.38 -41.82 5.40
CA GLN A 623 22.24 -42.83 6.46
C GLN A 623 23.12 -44.04 6.14
N VAL A 624 24.28 -44.13 6.79
CA VAL A 624 25.20 -45.28 6.71
C VAL A 624 24.72 -46.34 7.71
N TYR A 625 24.57 -47.60 7.29
CA TYR A 625 24.02 -48.66 8.15
C TYR A 625 24.69 -50.02 7.95
N SER A 626 24.78 -50.81 9.02
CA SER A 626 25.31 -52.18 8.98
C SER A 626 24.26 -53.20 8.55
N GLN A 627 24.71 -54.35 8.04
CA GLN A 627 23.83 -55.51 7.90
C GLN A 627 23.54 -56.08 9.30
N GLY A 628 22.28 -56.03 9.72
CA GLY A 628 21.87 -56.56 11.03
C GLY A 628 22.05 -58.08 11.10
N ASN A 629 22.50 -58.57 12.25
CA ASN A 629 22.70 -60.00 12.46
C ASN A 629 21.35 -60.73 12.42
N ILE A 630 21.18 -61.69 11.50
CA ILE A 630 19.89 -62.35 11.23
C ILE A 630 19.39 -63.18 12.42
N VAL A 631 20.27 -63.49 13.38
CA VAL A 631 19.95 -64.06 14.69
C VAL A 631 20.44 -63.10 15.78
N SER A 632 19.53 -62.49 16.54
CA SER A 632 19.93 -61.72 17.73
C SER A 632 20.45 -62.67 18.81
N GLN A 633 21.50 -62.30 19.56
CA GLN A 633 22.02 -63.18 20.63
C GLN A 633 21.01 -63.37 21.78
N GLU A 634 19.95 -62.56 21.85
CA GLU A 634 18.81 -62.74 22.75
C GLU A 634 17.72 -63.71 22.24
N SER A 635 17.87 -64.32 21.06
CA SER A 635 16.88 -65.26 20.50
C SER A 635 17.10 -66.74 20.88
N GLY A 636 17.87 -67.01 21.94
CA GLY A 636 18.09 -68.35 22.50
C GLY A 636 17.15 -68.71 23.66
N LEU A 637 16.91 -70.02 23.87
CA LEU A 637 16.09 -70.57 24.98
C LEU A 637 16.42 -69.98 26.36
N PHE A 638 17.70 -69.69 26.63
CA PHE A 638 18.14 -69.07 27.88
C PHE A 638 17.59 -67.65 28.10
N ALA A 639 17.41 -66.86 27.04
CA ALA A 639 16.82 -65.53 27.13
C ALA A 639 15.31 -65.62 27.41
N THR A 640 14.62 -66.57 26.77
CA THR A 640 13.20 -66.87 27.06
C THR A 640 13.02 -67.31 28.51
N LEU A 641 13.87 -68.21 29.00
CA LEU A 641 13.89 -68.69 30.38
C LEU A 641 14.18 -67.57 31.39
N ARG A 642 15.13 -66.68 31.09
CA ARG A 642 15.42 -65.51 31.93
C ARG A 642 14.25 -64.54 31.99
N ARG A 643 13.53 -64.35 30.88
CA ARG A 643 12.36 -63.46 30.77
C ARG A 643 11.14 -64.00 31.51
N THR A 644 10.89 -65.31 31.47
CA THR A 644 9.83 -65.93 32.28
C THR A 644 10.18 -65.95 33.76
N LEU A 645 11.46 -66.15 34.13
CA LEU A 645 11.94 -66.05 35.51
C LEU A 645 11.82 -64.63 36.09
N THR A 646 12.11 -63.57 35.33
CA THR A 646 11.90 -62.20 35.81
C THR A 646 10.42 -61.82 35.91
N GLN A 647 9.57 -62.31 35.01
CA GLN A 647 8.13 -62.12 35.13
C GLN A 647 7.52 -62.88 36.33
N SER A 648 7.94 -64.12 36.60
CA SER A 648 7.47 -64.86 37.77
C SER A 648 7.97 -64.26 39.09
N ALA A 649 9.24 -63.82 39.15
CA ALA A 649 9.77 -63.08 40.29
C ALA A 649 9.02 -61.75 40.54
N GLY A 650 8.66 -61.03 39.48
CA GLY A 650 7.82 -59.83 39.56
C GLY A 650 6.42 -60.13 40.12
N ALA A 651 5.77 -61.19 39.65
CA ALA A 651 4.47 -61.64 40.15
C ALA A 651 4.52 -62.08 41.63
N ILE A 652 5.61 -62.75 42.05
CA ILE A 652 5.83 -63.17 43.44
C ILE A 652 6.07 -61.96 44.36
N MET A 653 6.84 -60.95 43.93
CA MET A 653 6.97 -59.70 44.69
C MET A 653 5.64 -58.93 44.78
N TRP A 654 4.82 -58.96 43.73
CA TRP A 654 3.50 -58.33 43.75
C TRP A 654 2.53 -59.03 44.70
N SER A 655 2.49 -60.38 44.71
CA SER A 655 1.64 -61.12 45.65
C SER A 655 2.11 -60.98 47.11
N LEU A 656 3.42 -61.02 47.39
CA LEU A 656 3.99 -60.71 48.70
C LEU A 656 3.61 -59.30 49.18
N ARG A 657 3.66 -58.30 48.31
CA ARG A 657 3.24 -56.93 48.61
C ARG A 657 1.75 -56.85 48.94
N MET A 658 0.89 -57.56 48.22
CA MET A 658 -0.56 -57.61 48.50
C MET A 658 -0.86 -58.32 49.84
N ILE A 659 -0.15 -59.41 50.15
CA ILE A 659 -0.25 -60.11 51.45
C ILE A 659 0.19 -59.18 52.60
N GLY A 660 1.29 -58.45 52.43
CA GLY A 660 1.75 -57.47 53.43
C GLY A 660 0.72 -56.38 53.73
N VAL A 661 0.04 -55.86 52.70
CA VAL A 661 -1.06 -54.89 52.87
C VAL A 661 -2.25 -55.52 53.60
N ALA A 662 -2.64 -56.76 53.26
CA ALA A 662 -3.74 -57.45 53.93
C ALA A 662 -3.46 -57.70 55.43
N VAL A 663 -2.23 -58.09 55.79
CA VAL A 663 -1.82 -58.25 57.20
C VAL A 663 -1.85 -56.90 57.94
N ALA A 664 -1.33 -55.83 57.32
CA ALA A 664 -1.36 -54.48 57.89
C ALA A 664 -2.79 -53.96 58.13
N PHE A 665 -3.75 -54.33 57.26
CA PHE A 665 -5.16 -53.94 57.41
C PHE A 665 -5.91 -54.74 58.48
N LEU A 666 -5.56 -56.02 58.69
CA LEU A 666 -6.24 -56.90 59.65
C LEU A 666 -5.69 -56.78 61.08
N ALA A 667 -4.41 -56.48 61.26
CA ALA A 667 -3.77 -56.41 62.58
C ALA A 667 -4.45 -55.42 63.57
N PRO A 668 -4.91 -54.21 63.19
CA PRO A 668 -5.62 -53.32 64.10
C PRO A 668 -6.93 -53.92 64.63
N TRP A 669 -7.66 -54.64 63.76
CA TRP A 669 -8.95 -55.26 64.10
C TRP A 669 -8.77 -56.47 65.03
N THR A 670 -7.76 -57.31 64.81
CA THR A 670 -7.49 -58.44 65.71
C THR A 670 -7.02 -57.96 67.09
N ILE A 671 -6.20 -56.92 67.17
CA ILE A 671 -5.81 -56.27 68.43
C ILE A 671 -7.04 -55.69 69.14
N ALA A 672 -7.91 -54.95 68.44
CA ALA A 672 -9.13 -54.40 69.03
C ALA A 672 -10.07 -55.49 69.58
N LEU A 673 -10.23 -56.60 68.86
CA LEU A 673 -11.06 -57.74 69.28
C LEU A 673 -10.49 -58.42 70.54
N VAL A 674 -9.17 -58.59 70.62
CA VAL A 674 -8.48 -59.09 71.84
C VAL A 674 -8.67 -58.14 73.02
N VAL A 675 -8.60 -56.82 72.82
CA VAL A 675 -8.87 -55.82 73.86
C VAL A 675 -10.32 -55.90 74.35
N VAL A 676 -11.31 -56.06 73.45
CA VAL A 676 -12.72 -56.23 73.81
C VAL A 676 -12.94 -57.54 74.60
N ILE A 677 -12.30 -58.65 74.22
CA ILE A 677 -12.34 -59.91 74.98
C ILE A 677 -11.71 -59.75 76.37
N TRP A 678 -10.62 -58.99 76.49
CA TRP A 678 -9.96 -58.74 77.78
C TRP A 678 -10.80 -57.85 78.69
N ILE A 679 -11.40 -56.77 78.16
CA ILE A 679 -12.30 -55.88 78.90
C ILE A 679 -13.55 -56.65 79.36
N THR A 680 -14.21 -57.43 78.49
CA THR A 680 -15.38 -58.23 78.88
C THR A 680 -15.03 -59.28 79.95
N ARG A 681 -13.90 -60.00 79.81
CA ARG A 681 -13.37 -60.90 80.85
C ARG A 681 -12.94 -60.20 82.15
N ARG A 682 -12.76 -58.88 82.15
CA ARG A 682 -12.49 -58.07 83.36
C ARG A 682 -13.79 -57.58 84.01
N VAL A 683 -14.77 -57.14 83.20
CA VAL A 683 -16.11 -56.73 83.67
C VAL A 683 -16.90 -57.90 84.25
N ILE A 684 -16.83 -59.09 83.64
CA ILE A 684 -17.48 -60.30 84.18
C ILE A 684 -16.93 -60.66 85.56
N ARG A 685 -15.60 -60.65 85.74
CA ARG A 685 -14.97 -60.90 87.05
C ARG A 685 -15.31 -59.82 88.08
N ALA A 686 -15.41 -58.56 87.67
CA ALA A 686 -15.84 -57.47 88.57
C ALA A 686 -17.34 -57.51 88.96
N ARG A 687 -18.16 -58.33 88.29
CA ARG A 687 -19.56 -58.62 88.65
C ARG A 687 -19.75 -59.91 89.45
N GLN A 688 -18.67 -60.63 89.78
CA GLN A 688 -18.69 -61.80 90.67
C GLN A 688 -18.08 -61.50 92.06
N SER A 689 -17.88 -60.23 92.38
CA SER A 689 -17.30 -59.75 93.65
C SER A 689 -18.07 -58.55 94.22
N ARG A 690 -19.40 -58.60 94.13
CA ARG A 690 -20.33 -57.61 94.69
C ARG A 690 -21.71 -58.22 94.91
#